data_AF-A0A1I5DYE4-F1
#
_entry.id   AF-A0A1I5DYE4-F1
#
_cell.length_a   1.000
_cell.length_b   1.000
_cell.length_c   1.000
_cell.angle_alpha   90.00
_cell.angle_beta   90.00
_cell.angle_gamma   90.00
#
_symmetry.space_group_name_H-M   'P 1'
#
loop_
_entity.id
_entity.type
_entity.pdbx_description
1 polymer ?
#
loop_
_entity_poly.entity_id
_entity_poly.type
_entity_poly.pdbx_seq_one_letter_code
_entity_poly.pdbx_strand_id
1 'polypeptide(L)'
;MSVSHAAEELPGSRSIVITESSVEDELCAILGEMIGSPVAPTDHFFGDAGADSMVLARFCARVRKRSDLPHVAMTDVYAHPSARELALALAPVGPVAGPAPVDTVRDGYRAVLADLLGADVPADADVFDDLGADSMTMTRFCARIRRRDDLPDVAMTDVYAHPTPASLAAALATGAAEPPEVDTPPEPAPRASTTAYVLCGAAQLATFVAFTIGYGAILGAAYLWIAAGTGLVDFYLRSLVAVSIAFAVTAVLPIAAKWLLVGRWTEREIPLWSAAYFRFWLAKSLVRTNPLLLVATGSPLLPLYLRLLGARIGPGVVLLSRTIPTCPDLLTIGARTVVRKDSLLSCYRAEPGIIRTGRVTLGADVVVGETTVIDIDTEIGDGGRLAHSSSLHAGQRIPAGETWWGTPGRRGGGDPAAGAPTARPSGALRRAGYAGAQLFMAIAVWLPLGTGVLDAILVHVPTFDTVLGPAAASLGSALFYLEVVALSGVLMVVGIVFGLISTVVLSRLLALGVVEGRPYRIYGIRYTLHRTIIRMTNIKFFTHLLGDSSYIVGYLRLIGYDLRRFPQTGTNFGTAVKHETPFASSIGTGTMVADGLSIMNADYSNSAFAINRTRIGSRSFFGNRIAWPAGARVGDDCLIATKTLVPTDGPVRSGVGLLGSPPFEIPRSVARDGTFGHLHTGLDLHQRLRGKNRYNLRTIGVVLLLGWGATSAMMLLTLALADVLVPLGPAAVGVLLLVTLLFTMTYTTVIERLMTWRRPLRSRFCSVYDPYFWWHERYWKLVVLWDKMLAGTPFKNIASRLLGVRVGRRVFDDGCAMTERTLVTIGDDAVLNAGSIIQCHSQEDGAFKSAGITVASGACLDVGSFVHYGAVVGERARIGCDAFLMKGEEVPPGAFWEGNPARAARHPAPPVPAAAPTAPATPIGVTAR
;
A
#
# COMPACT_ATOMS: atom_id res chain seq x y z
N MET A 1 -33.21 37.81 57.64
CA MET A 1 -32.67 36.98 58.73
C MET A 1 -31.32 36.45 58.23
N SER A 2 -30.18 37.13 58.44
CA SER A 2 -29.30 37.14 59.64
C SER A 2 -28.76 35.72 59.92
N VAL A 3 -27.48 35.30 59.94
CA VAL A 3 -26.11 35.82 60.25
C VAL A 3 -25.10 34.81 59.58
N SER A 4 -24.02 35.15 58.83
CA SER A 4 -22.60 35.50 59.16
C SER A 4 -21.67 34.43 59.82
N HIS A 5 -20.40 34.39 59.34
CA HIS A 5 -19.14 33.75 59.84
C HIS A 5 -18.98 32.21 59.73
N ALA A 6 -17.81 31.58 59.57
CA ALA A 6 -16.40 31.92 59.29
C ALA A 6 -15.67 30.60 58.93
N ALA A 7 -14.44 30.69 58.41
CA ALA A 7 -13.57 29.56 58.06
C ALA A 7 -12.96 28.84 59.29
N GLU A 8 -12.75 27.52 59.20
CA GLU A 8 -11.72 26.80 59.95
C GLU A 8 -11.36 25.47 59.26
N GLU A 9 -10.06 25.17 59.25
CA GLU A 9 -9.36 24.03 58.63
C GLU A 9 -9.69 22.68 59.27
N LEU A 10 -9.32 21.56 58.59
CA LEU A 10 -8.77 20.28 59.12
C LEU A 10 -8.85 19.17 58.03
N PRO A 11 -8.01 18.11 58.06
CA PRO A 11 -6.55 18.06 58.09
C PRO A 11 -5.98 17.30 56.85
N GLY A 12 -4.68 17.46 56.60
CA GLY A 12 -3.96 16.89 55.47
C GLY A 12 -4.09 15.36 55.33
N SER A 13 -4.20 14.93 54.07
CA SER A 13 -4.08 13.53 53.68
C SER A 13 -2.68 13.02 54.04
N ARG A 14 -2.59 12.18 55.06
CA ARG A 14 -1.42 11.35 55.32
C ARG A 14 -1.14 10.53 54.07
N SER A 15 -0.02 10.79 53.40
CA SER A 15 0.60 9.83 52.50
C SER A 15 0.96 8.61 53.34
N ILE A 16 0.26 7.49 53.11
CA ILE A 16 0.66 6.21 53.68
C ILE A 16 1.91 5.80 52.90
N VAL A 17 3.08 5.99 53.52
CA VAL A 17 4.31 5.33 53.08
C VAL A 17 4.12 3.85 53.44
N ILE A 18 3.82 3.03 52.44
CA ILE A 18 3.69 1.58 52.57
C ILE A 18 5.10 1.04 52.83
N THR A 19 5.37 0.59 54.06
CA THR A 19 6.59 -0.14 54.40
C THR A 19 6.49 -1.59 53.89
N GLU A 20 7.61 -2.25 53.57
CA GLU A 20 7.63 -3.66 53.13
C GLU A 20 6.81 -4.59 54.05
N SER A 21 6.82 -4.32 55.36
CA SER A 21 6.03 -5.07 56.34
C SER A 21 4.51 -5.00 56.13
N SER A 22 4.00 -3.96 55.47
CA SER A 22 2.55 -3.80 55.24
C SER A 22 2.03 -4.55 54.02
N VAL A 23 2.89 -4.83 53.03
CA VAL A 23 2.53 -5.62 51.83
C VAL A 23 2.49 -7.11 52.18
N GLU A 24 3.47 -7.58 52.95
CA GLU A 24 3.53 -8.96 53.45
C GLU A 24 2.27 -9.36 54.22
N ASP A 25 1.85 -8.51 55.17
CA ASP A 25 0.68 -8.75 56.02
C ASP A 25 -0.62 -8.81 55.20
N GLU A 26 -0.74 -7.97 54.16
CA GLU A 26 -1.91 -7.97 53.29
C GLU A 26 -1.96 -9.19 52.35
N LEU A 27 -0.82 -9.63 51.82
CA LEU A 27 -0.75 -10.86 51.04
C LEU A 27 -1.13 -12.08 51.90
N CYS A 28 -0.66 -12.12 53.15
CA CYS A 28 -1.05 -13.16 54.11
C CYS A 28 -2.55 -13.13 54.42
N ALA A 29 -3.13 -11.94 54.60
CA ALA A 29 -4.56 -11.78 54.87
C ALA A 29 -5.43 -12.25 53.70
N ILE A 30 -5.07 -11.88 52.46
CA ILE A 30 -5.81 -12.28 51.26
C ILE A 30 -5.75 -13.79 51.06
N LEU A 31 -4.56 -14.39 51.21
CA LEU A 31 -4.43 -15.84 51.05
C LEU A 31 -5.13 -16.59 52.19
N GLY A 32 -4.99 -16.11 53.42
CA GLY A 32 -5.65 -16.68 54.62
C GLY A 32 -7.17 -16.67 54.54
N GLU A 33 -7.77 -15.59 54.01
CA GLU A 33 -9.22 -15.52 53.73
C GLU A 33 -9.65 -16.60 52.72
N MET A 34 -8.81 -16.88 51.73
CA MET A 34 -9.12 -17.82 50.65
C MET A 34 -9.00 -19.29 51.07
N ILE A 35 -8.07 -19.62 51.96
CA ILE A 35 -7.86 -20.99 52.44
C ILE A 35 -8.60 -21.29 53.75
N GLY A 36 -9.07 -20.26 54.47
CA GLY A 36 -9.82 -20.40 55.72
C GLY A 36 -8.96 -20.66 56.95
N SER A 37 -7.65 -20.42 56.87
CA SER A 37 -6.68 -20.56 57.97
C SER A 37 -5.67 -19.40 57.93
N PRO A 38 -5.12 -18.98 59.08
CA PRO A 38 -4.07 -17.95 59.09
C PRO A 38 -2.82 -18.46 58.36
N VAL A 39 -2.21 -17.58 57.58
CA VAL A 39 -0.94 -17.82 56.84
C VAL A 39 0.11 -16.89 57.43
N ALA A 40 1.28 -17.42 57.80
CA ALA A 40 2.41 -16.62 58.23
C ALA A 40 3.24 -16.12 57.03
N PRO A 41 3.94 -14.97 57.12
CA PRO A 41 4.71 -14.41 56.02
C PRO A 41 5.76 -15.33 55.40
N THR A 42 6.29 -16.27 56.19
CA THR A 42 7.31 -17.24 55.76
C THR A 42 6.74 -18.58 55.33
N ASP A 43 5.42 -18.79 55.42
CA ASP A 43 4.80 -20.06 55.04
C ASP A 43 4.92 -20.27 53.54
N HIS A 44 5.37 -21.45 53.13
CA HIS A 44 5.40 -21.84 51.74
C HIS A 44 3.97 -22.03 51.23
N PHE A 45 3.54 -21.23 50.25
CA PHE A 45 2.17 -21.16 49.75
C PHE A 45 1.57 -22.52 49.39
N PHE A 46 2.36 -23.39 48.75
CA PHE A 46 1.90 -24.73 48.35
C PHE A 46 2.08 -25.80 49.43
N GLY A 47 3.07 -25.61 50.31
CA GLY A 47 3.54 -26.65 51.22
C GLY A 47 2.89 -26.50 52.58
N ASP A 48 3.14 -25.36 53.21
CA ASP A 48 2.70 -25.06 54.57
C ASP A 48 1.27 -24.52 54.60
N ALA A 49 0.95 -23.59 53.68
CA ALA A 49 -0.40 -23.04 53.56
C ALA A 49 -1.36 -23.96 52.76
N GLY A 50 -0.84 -25.04 52.14
CA GLY A 50 -1.65 -26.03 51.42
C GLY A 50 -2.46 -25.50 50.23
N ALA A 51 -2.11 -24.33 49.69
CA ALA A 51 -2.83 -23.73 48.57
C ALA A 51 -2.46 -24.41 47.23
N ASP A 52 -3.46 -24.86 46.48
CA ASP A 52 -3.25 -25.39 45.14
C ASP A 52 -3.05 -24.27 44.10
N SER A 53 -2.59 -24.64 42.89
CA SER A 53 -2.34 -23.68 41.81
C SER A 53 -3.60 -22.90 41.37
N MET A 54 -4.80 -23.43 41.59
CA MET A 54 -6.06 -22.75 41.28
C MET A 54 -6.40 -21.68 42.32
N VAL A 55 -6.17 -21.99 43.60
CA VAL A 55 -6.28 -21.03 44.71
C VAL A 55 -5.28 -19.90 44.50
N LEU A 56 -4.04 -20.21 44.15
CA LEU A 56 -3.01 -19.19 43.93
C LEU A 56 -3.25 -18.36 42.66
N ALA A 57 -3.82 -18.93 41.60
CA ALA A 57 -4.22 -18.15 40.42
C ALA A 57 -5.33 -17.13 40.74
N ARG A 58 -6.27 -17.51 41.62
CA ARG A 58 -7.32 -16.61 42.12
C ARG A 58 -6.75 -15.57 43.08
N PHE A 59 -5.77 -15.93 43.91
CA PHE A 59 -5.02 -15.02 44.76
C PHE A 59 -4.34 -13.93 43.92
N CYS A 60 -3.58 -14.29 42.88
CA CYS A 60 -2.98 -13.35 41.92
C CYS A 60 -4.04 -12.45 41.25
N ALA A 61 -5.21 -12.98 40.91
CA ALA A 61 -6.30 -12.18 40.35
C ALA A 61 -6.92 -11.19 41.35
N ARG A 62 -6.92 -11.51 42.64
CA ARG A 62 -7.46 -10.66 43.71
C ARG A 62 -6.48 -9.57 44.12
N VAL A 63 -5.20 -9.90 44.19
CA VAL A 63 -4.12 -8.92 44.40
C VAL A 63 -4.09 -7.90 43.26
N ARG A 64 -4.21 -8.32 41.99
CA ARG A 64 -4.26 -7.40 40.83
C ARG A 64 -5.45 -6.44 40.79
N LYS A 65 -6.52 -6.71 41.55
CA LYS A 65 -7.67 -5.81 41.66
C LYS A 65 -7.48 -4.71 42.71
N ARG A 66 -6.44 -4.83 43.55
CA ARG A 66 -6.09 -3.87 44.58
C ARG A 66 -5.02 -2.93 44.03
N SER A 67 -5.34 -1.64 43.94
CA SER A 67 -4.44 -0.61 43.41
C SER A 67 -3.29 -0.26 44.36
N ASP A 68 -3.36 -0.73 45.61
CA ASP A 68 -2.40 -0.50 46.68
C ASP A 68 -1.43 -1.67 46.90
N LEU A 69 -1.54 -2.75 46.12
CA LEU A 69 -0.63 -3.89 46.14
C LEU A 69 0.12 -4.05 44.80
N PRO A 70 1.34 -4.61 44.81
CA PRO A 70 2.09 -4.86 43.58
C PRO A 70 1.41 -5.92 42.70
N HIS A 71 1.65 -5.84 41.39
CA HIS A 71 1.08 -6.79 40.44
C HIS A 71 1.74 -8.16 40.56
N VAL A 72 0.99 -9.17 41.02
CA VAL A 72 1.46 -10.56 41.15
C VAL A 72 0.96 -11.43 40.00
N ALA A 73 1.86 -12.17 39.35
CA ALA A 73 1.56 -13.24 38.40
C ALA A 73 1.87 -14.63 38.99
N MET A 74 1.31 -15.68 38.39
CA MET A 74 1.57 -17.06 38.84
C MET A 74 3.05 -17.47 38.72
N THR A 75 3.78 -16.91 37.76
CA THR A 75 5.23 -17.12 37.63
C THR A 75 5.99 -16.63 38.86
N ASP A 76 5.55 -15.50 39.43
CA ASP A 76 6.19 -14.86 40.58
C ASP A 76 5.94 -15.68 41.85
N VAL A 77 4.73 -16.24 41.98
CA VAL A 77 4.36 -17.16 43.07
C VAL A 77 5.16 -18.46 43.05
N TYR A 78 5.53 -18.97 41.87
CA TYR A 78 6.39 -20.15 41.78
C TYR A 78 7.86 -19.82 42.05
N ALA A 79 8.32 -18.63 41.69
CA ALA A 79 9.69 -18.18 41.93
C ALA A 79 9.91 -17.76 43.40
N HIS A 80 8.87 -17.24 44.05
CA HIS A 80 8.88 -16.70 45.41
C HIS A 80 7.68 -17.25 46.18
N PRO A 81 7.76 -18.50 46.65
CA PRO A 81 6.61 -19.25 47.15
C PRO A 81 6.21 -18.92 48.59
N SER A 82 6.53 -17.74 49.12
CA SER A 82 6.06 -17.24 50.41
C SER A 82 5.70 -15.75 50.32
N ALA A 83 4.82 -15.26 51.20
CA ALA A 83 4.36 -13.86 51.14
C ALA A 83 5.51 -12.87 51.36
N ARG A 84 6.49 -13.22 52.20
CA ARG A 84 7.71 -12.46 52.43
C ARG A 84 8.60 -12.40 51.21
N GLU A 85 8.91 -13.55 50.60
CA GLU A 85 9.77 -13.58 49.40
C GLU A 85 9.08 -12.87 48.24
N LEU A 86 7.76 -13.02 48.11
CA LEU A 86 6.99 -12.39 47.07
C LEU A 86 6.91 -10.87 47.26
N ALA A 87 6.72 -10.40 48.49
CA ALA A 87 6.74 -8.96 48.80
C ALA A 87 8.13 -8.36 48.61
N LEU A 88 9.20 -9.06 48.99
CA LEU A 88 10.59 -8.62 48.77
C LEU A 88 10.95 -8.56 47.27
N ALA A 89 10.52 -9.56 46.49
CA ALA A 89 10.76 -9.59 45.06
C ALA A 89 9.98 -8.51 44.29
N LEU A 90 8.83 -8.09 44.83
CA LEU A 90 7.93 -7.12 44.21
C LEU A 90 7.93 -5.76 44.89
N ALA A 91 8.79 -5.56 45.89
CA ALA A 91 9.01 -4.26 46.51
C ALA A 91 9.43 -3.29 45.40
N PRO A 92 8.88 -2.06 45.36
CA PRO A 92 9.29 -1.07 44.40
C PRO A 92 10.78 -0.79 44.60
N VAL A 93 11.61 -1.38 43.73
CA VAL A 93 12.98 -0.94 43.55
C VAL A 93 12.86 0.52 43.15
N GLY A 94 13.36 1.40 44.02
CA GLY A 94 13.42 2.83 43.74
C GLY A 94 14.04 3.09 42.36
N PRO A 95 13.82 4.28 41.78
CA PRO A 95 14.22 4.60 40.41
C PRO A 95 15.64 4.11 40.15
N VAL A 96 15.77 3.18 39.19
CA VAL A 96 17.04 2.54 38.88
C VAL A 96 18.04 3.60 38.44
N ALA A 97 19.24 3.38 38.95
CA ALA A 97 20.46 4.15 38.80
C ALA A 97 20.78 4.53 37.34
N GLY A 98 21.71 5.48 37.21
CA GLY A 98 22.25 5.97 35.94
C GLY A 98 22.79 4.89 35.00
N PRO A 99 23.31 5.30 33.83
CA PRO A 99 23.55 4.42 32.69
C PRO A 99 24.26 3.12 33.09
N ALA A 100 23.65 1.98 32.76
CA ALA A 100 24.21 0.66 33.03
C ALA A 100 25.63 0.57 32.45
N PRO A 101 26.59 -0.03 33.18
CA PRO A 101 27.94 -0.22 32.68
C PRO A 101 27.91 -0.91 31.31
N VAL A 102 28.70 -0.41 30.36
CA VAL A 102 28.75 -0.94 28.98
C VAL A 102 29.00 -2.46 28.96
N ASP A 103 29.76 -2.98 29.92
CA ASP A 103 30.02 -4.41 30.09
C ASP A 103 28.74 -5.20 30.43
N THR A 104 27.88 -4.68 31.30
CA THR A 104 26.60 -5.32 31.67
C THR A 104 25.64 -5.37 30.48
N VAL A 105 25.55 -4.28 29.72
CA VAL A 105 24.72 -4.22 28.50
C VAL A 105 25.24 -5.21 27.44
N ARG A 106 26.56 -5.26 27.27
CA ARG A 106 27.22 -6.17 26.33
C ARG A 106 26.95 -7.63 26.67
N ASP A 107 27.12 -8.02 27.93
CA ASP A 107 26.92 -9.40 28.36
C ASP A 107 25.43 -9.79 28.28
N GLY A 108 24.52 -8.85 28.57
CA GLY A 108 23.10 -9.03 28.34
C GLY A 108 22.75 -9.29 26.86
N TYR A 109 23.31 -8.50 25.94
CA TYR A 109 23.15 -8.72 24.50
C TYR A 109 23.72 -10.06 24.05
N ARG A 110 24.92 -10.43 24.53
CA ARG A 110 25.56 -11.72 24.21
C ARG A 110 24.71 -12.89 24.69
N ALA A 111 24.17 -12.84 25.91
CA ALA A 111 23.33 -13.91 26.45
C ALA A 111 22.07 -14.15 25.58
N VAL A 112 21.41 -13.08 25.13
CA VAL A 112 20.22 -13.19 24.27
C VAL A 112 20.58 -13.71 22.88
N LEU A 113 21.71 -13.28 22.31
CA LEU A 113 22.21 -13.81 21.03
C LEU A 113 22.60 -15.28 21.13
N ALA A 114 23.28 -15.68 22.21
CA ALA A 114 23.69 -17.05 22.44
C ALA A 114 22.49 -18.00 22.55
N ASP A 115 21.43 -17.58 23.23
CA ASP A 115 20.18 -18.34 23.30
C ASP A 115 19.47 -18.44 21.93
N LEU A 116 19.51 -17.38 21.11
CA LEU A 116 18.91 -17.41 19.78
C LEU A 116 19.66 -18.28 18.77
N LEU A 117 20.99 -18.26 18.85
CA LEU A 117 21.89 -18.97 17.93
C LEU A 117 22.19 -20.39 18.40
N GLY A 118 21.99 -20.69 19.69
CA GLY A 118 22.35 -21.97 20.31
C GLY A 118 23.86 -22.20 20.40
N ALA A 119 24.65 -21.13 20.42
CA ALA A 119 26.12 -21.14 20.44
C ALA A 119 26.66 -19.98 21.27
N ASP A 120 27.86 -20.12 21.82
CA ASP A 120 28.52 -19.01 22.53
C ASP A 120 28.89 -17.89 21.53
N VAL A 121 28.76 -16.64 21.98
CA VAL A 121 28.89 -15.45 21.14
C VAL A 121 30.03 -14.58 21.66
N PRO A 122 31.15 -14.45 20.91
CA PRO A 122 32.20 -13.50 21.24
C PRO A 122 31.68 -12.05 21.23
N ALA A 123 32.28 -11.19 22.04
CA ALA A 123 31.87 -9.80 22.19
C ALA A 123 32.09 -8.95 20.92
N ASP A 124 33.10 -9.32 20.14
CA ASP A 124 33.61 -8.63 18.96
C ASP A 124 33.23 -9.33 17.65
N ALA A 125 32.54 -10.48 17.71
CA ALA A 125 32.06 -11.18 16.52
C ALA A 125 30.99 -10.36 15.80
N ASP A 126 31.14 -10.21 14.49
CA ASP A 126 30.13 -9.62 13.62
C ASP A 126 28.92 -10.56 13.53
N VAL A 127 27.73 -10.05 13.89
CA VAL A 127 26.52 -10.86 13.93
C VAL A 127 26.12 -11.39 12.55
N PHE A 128 26.47 -10.71 11.46
CA PHE A 128 26.13 -11.11 10.10
C PHE A 128 27.21 -11.97 9.46
N ASP A 129 28.47 -11.54 9.57
CA ASP A 129 29.59 -12.16 8.86
C ASP A 129 30.17 -13.35 9.63
N ASP A 130 30.40 -13.20 10.95
CA ASP A 130 31.03 -14.23 11.77
C ASP A 130 30.01 -15.23 12.34
N LEU A 131 28.86 -14.72 12.83
CA LEU A 131 27.82 -15.55 13.44
C LEU A 131 26.78 -16.06 12.41
N GLY A 132 26.79 -15.53 11.18
CA GLY A 132 25.86 -15.91 10.12
C GLY A 132 24.39 -15.60 10.43
N ALA A 133 24.11 -14.70 11.37
CA ALA A 133 22.75 -14.35 11.75
C ALA A 133 22.06 -13.53 10.65
N ASP A 134 20.82 -13.87 10.32
CA ASP A 134 20.03 -13.12 9.34
C ASP A 134 19.18 -12.03 10.00
N SER A 135 18.56 -11.17 9.19
CA SER A 135 17.72 -10.09 9.73
C SER A 135 16.54 -10.60 10.57
N MET A 136 16.05 -11.82 10.35
CA MET A 136 14.94 -12.38 11.13
C MET A 136 15.42 -12.85 12.51
N THR A 137 16.62 -13.45 12.59
CA THR A 137 17.29 -13.72 13.86
C THR A 137 17.53 -12.43 14.63
N MET A 138 18.04 -11.39 13.96
CA MET A 138 18.27 -10.09 14.60
C MET A 138 16.96 -9.38 14.99
N THR A 139 15.88 -9.55 14.21
CA THR A 139 14.58 -9.00 14.59
C THR A 139 14.04 -9.67 15.86
N ARG A 140 14.23 -10.99 16.01
CA ARG A 140 13.89 -11.71 17.25
C ARG A 140 14.77 -11.30 18.42
N PHE A 141 16.05 -11.01 18.16
CA PHE A 141 16.95 -10.44 19.16
C PHE A 141 16.42 -9.10 19.66
N CYS A 142 16.13 -8.14 18.78
CA CYS A 142 15.53 -6.86 19.13
C CYS A 142 14.20 -7.03 19.90
N ALA A 143 13.34 -7.97 19.48
CA ALA A 143 12.08 -8.25 20.15
C ALA A 143 12.24 -8.84 21.55
N ARG A 144 13.27 -9.65 21.80
CA ARG A 144 13.58 -10.20 23.14
C ARG A 144 14.21 -9.15 24.05
N ILE A 145 15.09 -8.30 23.52
CA ILE A 145 15.67 -7.18 24.27
C ILE A 145 14.59 -6.20 24.72
N ARG A 146 13.63 -5.86 23.86
CA ARG A 146 12.48 -5.00 24.23
C ARG A 146 11.60 -5.53 25.37
N ARG A 147 11.72 -6.81 25.75
CA ARG A 147 10.98 -7.40 26.88
C ARG A 147 11.80 -7.41 28.18
N ARG A 148 12.99 -6.82 28.16
CA ARG A 148 13.94 -6.78 29.26
C ARG A 148 14.18 -5.33 29.66
N ASP A 149 13.61 -4.93 30.80
CA ASP A 149 13.75 -3.58 31.33
C ASP A 149 15.19 -3.28 31.84
N ASP A 150 16.02 -4.31 31.96
CA ASP A 150 17.42 -4.21 32.40
C ASP A 150 18.41 -3.84 31.29
N LEU A 151 17.98 -3.81 30.02
CA LEU A 151 18.83 -3.53 28.86
C LEU A 151 18.25 -2.39 28.00
N PRO A 152 19.10 -1.55 27.36
CA PRO A 152 18.62 -0.57 26.40
C PRO A 152 17.91 -1.22 25.21
N ASP A 153 16.86 -0.55 24.73
CA ASP A 153 16.16 -0.98 23.52
C ASP A 153 17.07 -0.95 22.28
N VAL A 154 16.91 -1.97 21.42
CA VAL A 154 17.68 -2.12 20.18
C VAL A 154 16.72 -2.09 18.98
N ALA A 155 17.00 -1.23 18.00
CA ALA A 155 16.36 -1.28 16.69
C ALA A 155 17.25 -1.99 15.66
N MET A 156 16.63 -2.55 14.61
CA MET A 156 17.36 -3.26 13.54
C MET A 156 18.41 -2.41 12.85
N THR A 157 18.18 -1.11 12.74
CA THR A 157 19.16 -0.15 12.22
C THR A 157 20.40 0.00 13.08
N ASP A 158 20.25 -0.15 14.40
CA ASP A 158 21.34 0.01 15.35
C ASP A 158 22.23 -1.24 15.25
N VAL A 159 21.62 -2.41 15.07
CA VAL A 159 22.34 -3.66 14.75
C VAL A 159 23.10 -3.54 13.42
N TYR A 160 22.53 -2.94 12.39
CA TYR A 160 23.26 -2.72 11.13
C TYR A 160 24.37 -1.68 11.23
N ALA A 161 24.20 -0.64 12.05
CA ALA A 161 25.21 0.39 12.27
C ALA A 161 26.35 -0.09 13.19
N HIS A 162 26.03 -0.99 14.13
CA HIS A 162 26.92 -1.51 15.16
C HIS A 162 26.77 -3.05 15.24
N PRO A 163 27.40 -3.80 14.30
CA PRO A 163 27.11 -5.22 14.09
C PRO A 163 27.80 -6.16 15.09
N THR A 164 28.47 -5.65 16.12
CA THR A 164 29.07 -6.49 17.18
C THR A 164 28.43 -6.21 18.53
N PRO A 165 28.28 -7.20 19.42
CA PRO A 165 27.71 -6.97 20.76
C PRO A 165 28.43 -5.85 21.54
N ALA A 166 29.76 -5.75 21.41
CA ALA A 166 30.56 -4.70 22.03
C ALA A 166 30.28 -3.31 21.45
N SER A 167 30.24 -3.16 20.12
CA SER A 167 29.95 -1.87 19.48
C SER A 167 28.52 -1.41 19.73
N LEU A 168 27.56 -2.35 19.72
CA LEU A 168 26.16 -2.08 20.00
C LEU A 168 25.95 -1.63 21.45
N ALA A 169 26.58 -2.32 22.40
CA ALA A 169 26.56 -1.90 23.80
C ALA A 169 27.22 -0.54 24.00
N ALA A 170 28.36 -0.27 23.37
CA ALA A 170 29.03 1.03 23.47
C ALA A 170 28.16 2.18 22.94
N ALA A 171 27.47 1.96 21.82
CA ALA A 171 26.59 2.94 21.20
C ALA A 171 25.33 3.24 22.02
N LEU A 172 24.75 2.22 22.67
CA LEU A 172 23.46 2.34 23.37
C LEU A 172 23.60 2.59 24.88
N ALA A 173 24.69 2.14 25.51
CA ALA A 173 24.90 2.35 26.95
C ALA A 173 25.24 3.81 27.31
N THR A 174 25.78 4.59 26.36
CA THR A 174 26.06 6.02 26.55
C THR A 174 24.87 6.92 26.24
N GLY A 175 23.87 6.39 25.54
CA GLY A 175 22.64 7.08 25.17
C GLY A 175 21.44 6.25 25.59
N ALA A 176 21.19 6.16 26.89
CA ALA A 176 19.86 5.82 27.37
C ALA A 176 18.92 6.93 26.90
N ALA A 177 18.43 6.82 25.67
CA ALA A 177 17.25 7.54 25.27
C ALA A 177 16.19 7.14 26.28
N GLU A 178 15.65 8.12 27.02
CA GLU A 178 14.44 7.95 27.79
C GLU A 178 13.47 7.12 26.93
N PRO A 179 13.02 5.93 27.38
CA PRO A 179 12.00 5.21 26.63
C PRO A 179 10.89 6.23 26.38
N PRO A 180 10.46 6.41 25.11
CA PRO A 180 9.44 7.40 24.84
C PRO A 180 8.26 7.05 25.74
N GLU A 181 7.99 7.91 26.72
CA GLU A 181 6.80 7.80 27.55
C GLU A 181 5.66 7.66 26.56
N VAL A 182 5.07 6.47 26.51
CA VAL A 182 4.04 6.14 25.54
C VAL A 182 2.86 7.00 25.97
N ASP A 183 2.73 8.17 25.34
CA ASP A 183 1.58 9.03 25.50
C ASP A 183 0.35 8.14 25.46
N THR A 184 -0.50 8.27 26.49
CA THR A 184 -1.76 7.52 26.59
C THR A 184 -2.42 7.52 25.21
N PRO A 185 -2.65 6.34 24.60
CA PRO A 185 -3.21 6.28 23.26
C PRO A 185 -4.48 7.13 23.24
N PRO A 186 -4.67 7.99 22.21
CA PRO A 186 -5.84 8.84 22.14
C PRO A 186 -7.09 8.01 22.36
N GLU A 187 -8.02 8.53 23.17
CA GLU A 187 -9.21 7.78 23.57
C GLU A 187 -9.93 7.28 22.30
N PRO A 188 -10.17 5.96 22.19
CA PRO A 188 -10.65 5.40 20.94
C PRO A 188 -12.02 5.99 20.62
N ALA A 189 -12.16 6.54 19.41
CA ALA A 189 -13.45 7.04 18.94
C ALA A 189 -14.51 5.93 19.08
N PRO A 190 -15.78 6.30 19.36
CA PRO A 190 -16.83 5.33 19.64
C PRO A 190 -16.92 4.29 18.52
N ARG A 191 -16.91 3.01 18.93
CA ARG A 191 -17.02 1.88 18.00
C ARG A 191 -18.30 2.01 17.17
N ALA A 192 -18.18 1.81 15.87
CA ALA A 192 -19.33 1.82 15.01
C ALA A 192 -20.29 0.67 15.35
N SER A 193 -21.60 0.97 15.38
CA SER A 193 -22.59 -0.06 15.62
C SER A 193 -22.65 -1.05 14.45
N THR A 194 -22.86 -2.34 14.75
CA THR A 194 -23.04 -3.37 13.71
C THR A 194 -24.24 -3.03 12.80
N THR A 195 -25.29 -2.43 13.36
CA THR A 195 -26.46 -1.98 12.58
C THR A 195 -26.08 -0.89 11.58
N ALA A 196 -25.33 0.14 12.00
CA ALA A 196 -24.87 1.20 11.09
C ALA A 196 -23.96 0.63 9.99
N TYR A 197 -23.07 -0.30 10.35
CA TYR A 197 -22.21 -1.03 9.40
C TYR A 197 -23.03 -1.75 8.31
N VAL A 198 -24.04 -2.53 8.71
CA VAL A 198 -24.89 -3.29 7.78
C VAL A 198 -25.78 -2.36 6.94
N LEU A 199 -26.43 -1.37 7.55
CA LEU A 199 -27.29 -0.41 6.85
C LEU A 199 -26.50 0.42 5.83
N CYS A 200 -25.31 0.89 6.20
CA CYS A 200 -24.41 1.58 5.28
C CYS A 200 -24.02 0.66 4.11
N GLY A 201 -23.68 -0.60 4.38
CA GLY A 201 -23.40 -1.58 3.32
C GLY A 201 -24.60 -1.80 2.39
N ALA A 202 -25.80 -1.98 2.93
CA ALA A 202 -27.01 -2.13 2.13
C ALA A 202 -27.27 -0.92 1.24
N ALA A 203 -27.10 0.30 1.78
CA ALA A 203 -27.24 1.54 1.00
C ALA A 203 -26.18 1.66 -0.11
N GLN A 204 -24.93 1.27 0.16
CA GLN A 204 -23.85 1.22 -0.84
C GLN A 204 -24.18 0.25 -1.98
N LEU A 205 -24.65 -0.96 -1.65
CA LEU A 205 -25.04 -1.96 -2.65
C LEU A 205 -26.24 -1.50 -3.49
N ALA A 206 -27.29 -1.00 -2.84
CA ALA A 206 -28.48 -0.50 -3.53
C ALA A 206 -28.11 0.64 -4.50
N THR A 207 -27.25 1.56 -4.06
CA THR A 207 -26.76 2.67 -4.88
C THR A 207 -25.93 2.16 -6.05
N PHE A 208 -25.04 1.19 -5.83
CA PHE A 208 -24.24 0.58 -6.87
C PHE A 208 -25.13 -0.10 -7.93
N VAL A 209 -26.06 -0.95 -7.50
CA VAL A 209 -27.01 -1.64 -8.39
C VAL A 209 -27.86 -0.65 -9.19
N ALA A 210 -28.44 0.35 -8.53
CA ALA A 210 -29.25 1.38 -9.19
C ALA A 210 -28.42 2.18 -10.20
N PHE A 211 -27.19 2.55 -9.85
CA PHE A 211 -26.29 3.28 -10.74
C PHE A 211 -25.89 2.43 -11.95
N THR A 212 -25.54 1.15 -11.77
CA THR A 212 -25.19 0.25 -12.87
C THR A 212 -26.38 -0.01 -13.79
N ILE A 213 -27.58 -0.23 -13.24
CA ILE A 213 -28.79 -0.41 -14.04
C ILE A 213 -29.11 0.86 -14.83
N GLY A 214 -29.11 2.02 -14.18
CA GLY A 214 -29.37 3.31 -14.83
C GLY A 214 -28.32 3.64 -15.90
N TYR A 215 -27.04 3.42 -15.61
CA TYR A 215 -25.95 3.61 -16.57
C TYR A 215 -26.09 2.67 -17.77
N GLY A 216 -26.37 1.39 -17.51
CA GLY A 216 -26.61 0.42 -18.58
C GLY A 216 -27.85 0.76 -19.41
N ALA A 217 -28.93 1.25 -18.80
CA ALA A 217 -30.11 1.73 -19.52
C ALA A 217 -29.77 2.88 -20.49
N ILE A 218 -28.92 3.83 -20.08
CA ILE A 218 -28.44 4.90 -20.95
C ILE A 218 -27.63 4.32 -22.11
N LEU A 219 -26.71 3.38 -21.83
CA LEU A 219 -25.91 2.73 -22.87
C LEU A 219 -26.77 1.91 -23.85
N GLY A 220 -27.77 1.17 -23.35
CA GLY A 220 -28.69 0.39 -24.17
C GLY A 220 -29.55 1.28 -25.07
N ALA A 221 -30.05 2.41 -24.55
CA ALA A 221 -30.80 3.37 -25.33
C ALA A 221 -29.92 4.01 -26.42
N ALA A 222 -28.68 4.37 -26.07
CA ALA A 222 -27.69 4.87 -27.02
C ALA A 222 -27.40 3.84 -28.12
N TYR A 223 -27.17 2.58 -27.75
CA TYR A 223 -26.93 1.50 -28.72
C TYR A 223 -28.09 1.32 -29.70
N LEU A 224 -29.33 1.23 -29.20
CA LEU A 224 -30.52 1.10 -30.06
C LEU A 224 -30.67 2.29 -31.02
N TRP A 225 -30.35 3.51 -30.56
CA TRP A 225 -30.40 4.69 -31.41
C TRP A 225 -29.29 4.72 -32.48
N ILE A 226 -28.09 4.25 -32.14
CA ILE A 226 -26.97 4.10 -33.09
C ILE A 226 -27.30 3.03 -34.14
N ALA A 227 -27.79 1.86 -33.70
CA ALA A 227 -28.10 0.71 -34.54
C ALA A 227 -29.24 1.00 -35.55
N ALA A 228 -30.07 2.01 -35.30
CA ALA A 228 -31.08 2.49 -36.25
C ALA A 228 -30.50 3.29 -37.43
N GLY A 229 -29.18 3.50 -37.48
CA GLY A 229 -28.53 4.27 -38.54
C GLY A 229 -28.42 3.53 -39.87
N THR A 230 -28.46 4.25 -40.98
CA THR A 230 -28.36 3.68 -42.34
C THR A 230 -27.00 3.99 -42.97
N GLY A 231 -26.14 2.97 -43.11
CA GLY A 231 -24.81 3.10 -43.72
C GLY A 231 -23.75 3.67 -42.77
N LEU A 232 -22.48 3.60 -43.21
CA LEU A 232 -21.30 3.86 -42.36
C LEU A 232 -21.23 5.30 -41.82
N VAL A 233 -21.63 6.29 -42.63
CA VAL A 233 -21.55 7.71 -42.24
C VAL A 233 -22.60 8.06 -41.20
N ASP A 234 -23.86 7.64 -41.40
CA ASP A 234 -24.93 7.88 -40.43
C ASP A 234 -24.66 7.14 -39.11
N PHE A 235 -24.18 5.90 -39.19
CA PHE A 235 -23.74 5.14 -38.01
C PHE A 235 -22.64 5.88 -37.23
N TYR A 236 -21.62 6.38 -37.94
CA TYR A 236 -20.52 7.12 -37.32
C TYR A 236 -21.02 8.42 -36.65
N LEU A 237 -21.90 9.18 -37.32
CA LEU A 237 -22.44 10.42 -36.77
C LEU A 237 -23.34 10.16 -35.54
N ARG A 238 -24.20 9.14 -35.58
CA ARG A 238 -25.00 8.72 -34.42
C ARG A 238 -24.10 8.25 -33.28
N SER A 239 -23.10 7.42 -33.57
CA SER A 239 -22.10 6.99 -32.58
C SER A 239 -21.42 8.20 -31.94
N LEU A 240 -20.97 9.15 -32.76
CA LEU A 240 -20.33 10.38 -32.29
C LEU A 240 -21.24 11.15 -31.34
N VAL A 241 -22.49 11.40 -31.72
CA VAL A 241 -23.44 12.16 -30.90
C VAL A 241 -23.76 11.43 -29.58
N ALA A 242 -24.10 10.14 -29.66
CA ALA A 242 -24.47 9.34 -28.48
C ALA A 242 -23.32 9.26 -27.47
N VAL A 243 -22.12 8.93 -27.96
CA VAL A 243 -20.91 8.85 -27.14
C VAL A 243 -20.55 10.22 -26.57
N SER A 244 -20.66 11.30 -27.35
CA SER A 244 -20.38 12.66 -26.88
C SER A 244 -21.29 13.05 -25.72
N ILE A 245 -22.60 12.80 -25.85
CA ILE A 245 -23.59 13.08 -24.82
C ILE A 245 -23.32 12.20 -23.59
N ALA A 246 -23.15 10.89 -23.77
CA ALA A 246 -22.88 9.96 -22.67
C ALA A 246 -21.59 10.34 -21.92
N PHE A 247 -20.53 10.69 -22.64
CA PHE A 247 -19.27 11.16 -22.07
C PHE A 247 -19.45 12.48 -21.31
N ALA A 248 -20.14 13.46 -21.89
CA ALA A 248 -20.40 14.75 -21.23
C ALA A 248 -21.20 14.57 -19.94
N VAL A 249 -22.30 13.79 -19.98
CA VAL A 249 -23.14 13.51 -18.81
C VAL A 249 -22.33 12.81 -17.73
N THR A 250 -21.61 11.74 -18.07
CA THR A 250 -20.80 10.98 -17.09
C THR A 250 -19.57 11.72 -16.59
N ALA A 251 -19.04 12.68 -17.34
CA ALA A 251 -17.97 13.56 -16.91
C ALA A 251 -18.45 14.65 -15.93
N VAL A 252 -19.64 15.21 -16.16
CA VAL A 252 -20.23 16.28 -15.34
C VAL A 252 -20.90 15.73 -14.08
N LEU A 253 -21.52 14.54 -14.16
CA LEU A 253 -22.27 13.94 -13.06
C LEU A 253 -21.47 13.84 -11.75
N PRO A 254 -20.22 13.34 -11.70
CA PRO A 254 -19.43 13.31 -10.48
C PRO A 254 -19.16 14.69 -9.87
N ILE A 255 -18.99 15.71 -10.71
CA ILE A 255 -18.76 17.09 -10.27
C ILE A 255 -20.04 17.63 -9.61
N ALA A 256 -21.17 17.52 -10.30
CA ALA A 256 -22.47 17.94 -9.78
C ALA A 256 -22.84 17.18 -8.50
N ALA A 257 -22.65 15.85 -8.49
CA ALA A 257 -22.91 15.00 -7.35
C ALA A 257 -22.06 15.39 -6.14
N LYS A 258 -20.76 15.70 -6.31
CA LYS A 258 -19.93 16.20 -5.21
C LYS A 258 -20.51 17.47 -4.59
N TRP A 259 -20.91 18.46 -5.41
CA TRP A 259 -21.47 19.73 -4.91
C TRP A 259 -22.84 19.56 -4.25
N LEU A 260 -23.68 18.67 -4.76
CA LEU A 260 -25.01 18.39 -4.19
C LEU A 260 -24.93 17.55 -2.90
N LEU A 261 -24.10 16.50 -2.90
CA LEU A 261 -24.00 15.54 -1.80
C LEU A 261 -23.12 16.01 -0.66
N VAL A 262 -22.16 16.91 -0.89
CA VAL A 262 -21.20 17.32 0.13
C VAL A 262 -21.10 18.83 0.25
N GLY A 263 -21.12 19.56 -0.86
CA GLY A 263 -20.81 20.98 -0.90
C GLY A 263 -19.29 21.20 -0.84
N ARG A 264 -18.83 22.08 0.05
CA ARG A 264 -17.39 22.33 0.28
C ARG A 264 -16.85 21.37 1.33
N TRP A 265 -15.73 20.70 1.03
CA TRP A 265 -15.00 19.96 2.04
C TRP A 265 -14.37 20.93 3.06
N THR A 266 -14.41 20.54 4.32
CA THR A 266 -13.81 21.24 5.46
C THR A 266 -13.05 20.20 6.28
N GLU A 267 -12.05 20.62 7.07
CA GLU A 267 -11.49 19.78 8.14
C GLU A 267 -12.61 19.39 9.09
N ARG A 268 -12.83 18.09 9.22
CA ARG A 268 -13.83 17.51 10.12
C ARG A 268 -13.51 16.04 10.36
N GLU A 269 -14.12 15.50 11.39
CA GLU A 269 -14.14 14.07 11.66
C GLU A 269 -15.50 13.51 11.22
N ILE A 270 -15.48 12.42 10.48
CA ILE A 270 -16.68 11.75 9.96
C ILE A 270 -16.73 10.36 10.59
N PRO A 271 -17.69 10.07 11.49
CA PRO A 271 -17.84 8.74 12.06
C PRO A 271 -18.02 7.68 10.98
N LEU A 272 -17.25 6.59 11.06
CA LEU A 272 -17.33 5.49 10.11
C LEU A 272 -18.72 4.88 10.10
N TRP A 273 -19.18 4.48 8.91
CA TRP A 273 -20.48 3.84 8.67
C TRP A 273 -21.71 4.71 8.99
N SER A 274 -21.52 5.99 9.32
CA SER A 274 -22.61 6.97 9.43
C SER A 274 -23.18 7.37 8.06
N ALA A 275 -24.32 8.08 8.05
CA ALA A 275 -24.86 8.69 6.84
C ALA A 275 -23.87 9.70 6.20
N ALA A 276 -23.09 10.41 7.03
CA ALA A 276 -22.04 11.30 6.55
C ALA A 276 -20.90 10.52 5.87
N TYR A 277 -20.52 9.36 6.42
CA TYR A 277 -19.58 8.45 5.78
C TYR A 277 -20.11 7.90 4.45
N PHE A 278 -21.39 7.52 4.38
CA PHE A 278 -22.01 7.08 3.13
C PHE A 278 -21.95 8.16 2.04
N ARG A 279 -22.26 9.42 2.38
CA ARG A 279 -22.13 10.57 1.47
C ARG A 279 -20.68 10.78 1.03
N PHE A 280 -19.73 10.65 1.95
CA PHE A 280 -18.29 10.70 1.65
C PHE A 280 -17.88 9.60 0.68
N TRP A 281 -18.27 8.35 0.94
CA TRP A 281 -17.98 7.21 0.07
C TRP A 281 -18.59 7.38 -1.32
N LEU A 282 -19.83 7.85 -1.42
CA LEU A 282 -20.50 8.03 -2.70
C LEU A 282 -19.81 9.10 -3.55
N ALA A 283 -19.51 10.27 -2.94
CA ALA A 283 -18.77 11.33 -3.61
C ALA A 283 -17.37 10.86 -4.04
N LYS A 284 -16.65 10.17 -3.16
CA LYS A 284 -15.33 9.58 -3.44
C LYS A 284 -15.37 8.61 -4.62
N SER A 285 -16.33 7.68 -4.62
CA SER A 285 -16.48 6.66 -5.65
C SER A 285 -16.76 7.30 -7.01
N LEU A 286 -17.74 8.22 -7.09
CA LEU A 286 -18.08 8.92 -8.34
C LEU A 286 -16.91 9.75 -8.89
N VAL A 287 -16.21 10.48 -8.02
CA VAL A 287 -15.07 11.32 -8.41
C VAL A 287 -13.91 10.48 -8.97
N ARG A 288 -13.67 9.29 -8.40
CA ARG A 288 -12.61 8.36 -8.83
C ARG A 288 -12.96 7.57 -10.09
N THR A 289 -14.23 7.40 -10.41
CA THR A 289 -14.69 6.68 -11.62
C THR A 289 -14.96 7.59 -12.81
N ASN A 290 -14.65 8.89 -12.72
CA ASN A 290 -14.94 9.84 -13.79
C ASN A 290 -14.16 9.48 -15.09
N PRO A 291 -14.84 9.36 -16.24
CA PRO A 291 -14.19 8.98 -17.50
C PRO A 291 -13.16 9.99 -18.01
N LEU A 292 -13.21 11.26 -17.57
CA LEU A 292 -12.17 12.25 -17.88
C LEU A 292 -10.78 11.77 -17.45
N LEU A 293 -10.69 10.95 -16.40
CA LEU A 293 -9.42 10.45 -15.86
C LEU A 293 -8.66 9.54 -16.85
N LEU A 294 -9.35 8.97 -17.84
CA LEU A 294 -8.75 8.19 -18.94
C LEU A 294 -7.74 9.02 -19.76
N VAL A 295 -7.99 10.33 -19.89
CA VAL A 295 -7.17 11.25 -20.70
C VAL A 295 -6.57 12.41 -19.89
N ALA A 296 -7.05 12.66 -18.68
CA ALA A 296 -6.65 13.83 -17.88
C ALA A 296 -5.25 13.72 -17.24
N THR A 297 -4.76 12.50 -16.97
CA THR A 297 -3.47 12.31 -16.28
C THR A 297 -2.30 12.86 -17.10
N GLY A 298 -1.58 13.84 -16.56
CA GLY A 298 -0.50 14.54 -17.26
C GLY A 298 -0.97 15.53 -18.31
N SER A 299 -2.25 15.93 -18.29
CA SER A 299 -2.78 16.96 -19.18
C SER A 299 -3.37 18.14 -18.40
N PRO A 300 -3.64 19.27 -19.06
CA PRO A 300 -4.28 20.42 -18.44
C PRO A 300 -5.72 20.15 -17.96
N LEU A 301 -6.33 19.03 -18.39
CA LEU A 301 -7.68 18.63 -17.97
C LEU A 301 -7.72 18.23 -16.50
N LEU A 302 -6.66 17.62 -15.95
CA LEU A 302 -6.67 17.19 -14.54
C LEU A 302 -6.68 18.39 -13.57
N PRO A 303 -5.83 19.42 -13.71
CA PRO A 303 -5.97 20.66 -12.94
C PRO A 303 -7.34 21.33 -13.09
N LEU A 304 -7.92 21.33 -14.30
CA LEU A 304 -9.27 21.88 -14.53
C LEU A 304 -10.32 21.09 -13.75
N TYR A 305 -10.30 19.77 -13.86
CA TYR A 305 -11.21 18.87 -13.17
C TYR A 305 -11.15 19.05 -11.65
N LEU A 306 -9.95 19.10 -11.08
CA LEU A 306 -9.78 19.31 -9.64
C LEU A 306 -10.26 20.69 -9.17
N ARG A 307 -10.07 21.76 -9.98
CA ARG A 307 -10.65 23.08 -9.68
C ARG A 307 -12.17 23.07 -9.70
N LEU A 308 -12.78 22.38 -10.67
CA LEU A 308 -14.24 22.21 -10.73
C LEU A 308 -14.79 21.46 -9.51
N LEU A 309 -13.98 20.59 -8.90
CA LEU A 309 -14.30 19.92 -7.65
C LEU A 309 -14.01 20.77 -6.40
N GLY A 310 -13.37 21.93 -6.52
CA GLY A 310 -13.12 22.87 -5.43
C GLY A 310 -11.64 23.07 -5.05
N ALA A 311 -10.69 22.35 -5.66
CA ALA A 311 -9.27 22.50 -5.36
C ALA A 311 -8.71 23.86 -5.81
N ARG A 312 -7.78 24.41 -5.03
CA ARG A 312 -7.10 25.67 -5.34
C ARG A 312 -5.79 25.38 -6.06
N ILE A 313 -5.81 25.39 -7.40
CA ILE A 313 -4.64 25.05 -8.21
C ILE A 313 -4.17 26.27 -9.02
N GLY A 314 -2.92 26.66 -8.87
CA GLY A 314 -2.30 27.79 -9.57
C GLY A 314 -2.06 27.53 -11.08
N PRO A 315 -1.74 28.58 -11.85
CA PRO A 315 -1.38 28.44 -13.26
C PRO A 315 -0.05 27.69 -13.40
N GLY A 316 0.15 26.98 -14.51
CA GLY A 316 1.43 26.34 -14.79
C GLY A 316 1.61 24.95 -14.19
N VAL A 317 0.76 24.52 -13.25
CA VAL A 317 0.87 23.22 -12.55
C VAL A 317 0.86 22.03 -13.51
N VAL A 318 1.67 21.02 -13.20
CA VAL A 318 1.77 19.75 -13.92
C VAL A 318 1.52 18.61 -12.94
N LEU A 319 0.45 17.84 -13.15
CA LEU A 319 0.06 16.70 -12.33
C LEU A 319 0.19 15.41 -13.15
N LEU A 320 1.15 14.56 -12.77
CA LEU A 320 1.42 13.27 -13.43
C LEU A 320 0.90 12.08 -12.63
N SER A 321 0.63 12.24 -11.33
CA SER A 321 0.01 11.20 -10.50
C SER A 321 -1.44 10.92 -10.93
N ARG A 322 -1.84 9.66 -10.82
CA ARG A 322 -3.20 9.17 -11.08
C ARG A 322 -4.07 9.17 -9.82
N THR A 323 -3.47 9.41 -8.65
CA THR A 323 -4.19 9.48 -7.39
C THR A 323 -5.05 10.73 -7.37
N ILE A 324 -6.37 10.57 -7.22
CA ILE A 324 -7.30 11.68 -7.13
C ILE A 324 -7.62 11.98 -5.66
N PRO A 325 -7.35 13.21 -5.18
CA PRO A 325 -7.71 13.62 -3.82
C PRO A 325 -9.22 13.50 -3.63
N THR A 326 -9.64 12.92 -2.51
CA THR A 326 -11.07 12.72 -2.23
C THR A 326 -11.73 13.98 -1.67
N CYS A 327 -10.94 14.82 -0.98
CA CYS A 327 -11.35 16.09 -0.43
C CYS A 327 -10.67 17.26 -1.17
N PRO A 328 -10.97 17.50 -2.46
CA PRO A 328 -10.24 18.48 -3.27
C PRO A 328 -10.27 19.91 -2.73
N ASP A 329 -11.32 20.36 -2.03
CA ASP A 329 -11.34 21.72 -1.45
C ASP A 329 -10.24 21.95 -0.38
N LEU A 330 -9.70 20.87 0.20
CA LEU A 330 -8.60 20.92 1.16
C LEU A 330 -7.21 20.87 0.50
N LEU A 331 -7.15 20.77 -0.82
CA LEU A 331 -5.92 20.75 -1.61
C LEU A 331 -5.63 22.14 -2.17
N THR A 332 -4.46 22.68 -1.82
CA THR A 332 -3.93 23.92 -2.39
C THR A 332 -2.60 23.63 -3.09
N ILE A 333 -2.46 24.04 -4.34
CA ILE A 333 -1.24 23.88 -5.14
C ILE A 333 -0.90 25.21 -5.80
N GLY A 334 0.26 25.78 -5.51
CA GLY A 334 0.75 27.03 -6.07
C GLY A 334 1.14 26.93 -7.54
N ALA A 335 1.48 28.08 -8.14
CA ALA A 335 1.80 28.15 -9.56
C ALA A 335 3.06 27.33 -9.91
N ARG A 336 3.12 26.78 -11.13
CA ARG A 336 4.31 26.08 -11.69
C ARG A 336 4.82 24.87 -10.88
N THR A 337 4.03 24.38 -9.94
CA THR A 337 4.33 23.16 -9.16
C THR A 337 4.21 21.90 -10.01
N VAL A 338 5.11 20.94 -9.78
CA VAL A 338 5.18 19.65 -10.48
C VAL A 338 4.98 18.52 -9.47
N VAL A 339 3.92 17.73 -9.67
CA VAL A 339 3.68 16.50 -8.91
C VAL A 339 3.91 15.32 -9.85
N ARG A 340 4.98 14.54 -9.58
CA ARG A 340 5.36 13.40 -10.42
C ARG A 340 4.40 12.20 -10.22
N LYS A 341 4.61 11.11 -10.97
CA LYS A 341 3.70 9.95 -10.96
C LYS A 341 3.76 9.18 -9.64
N ASP A 342 2.70 8.43 -9.38
CA ASP A 342 2.58 7.53 -8.23
C ASP A 342 2.67 8.19 -6.83
N SER A 343 2.58 9.52 -6.75
CA SER A 343 2.43 10.24 -5.49
C SER A 343 1.02 10.11 -4.92
N LEU A 344 0.89 9.93 -3.61
CA LEU A 344 -0.36 9.77 -2.88
C LEU A 344 -0.70 11.06 -2.11
N LEU A 345 -1.83 11.68 -2.48
CA LEU A 345 -2.34 12.97 -1.98
C LEU A 345 -3.84 12.83 -1.68
N SER A 346 -4.20 12.14 -0.60
CA SER A 346 -5.60 11.74 -0.37
C SER A 346 -6.48 12.89 0.16
N CYS A 347 -5.92 13.80 0.97
CA CYS A 347 -6.64 14.84 1.74
C CYS A 347 -7.66 14.27 2.76
N TYR A 348 -7.48 13.00 3.15
CA TYR A 348 -8.14 12.34 4.26
C TYR A 348 -7.30 11.15 4.72
N ARG A 349 -7.54 10.70 5.95
CA ARG A 349 -7.05 9.44 6.50
C ARG A 349 -8.16 8.79 7.32
N ALA A 350 -8.22 7.47 7.32
CA ALA A 350 -9.03 6.71 8.24
C ALA A 350 -8.25 6.44 9.53
N GLU A 351 -8.91 6.67 10.66
CA GLU A 351 -8.46 6.33 12.00
C GLU A 351 -9.51 5.39 12.63
N PRO A 352 -9.21 4.71 13.75
CA PRO A 352 -10.20 3.88 14.43
C PRO A 352 -11.50 4.65 14.69
N GLY A 353 -12.60 4.22 14.07
CA GLY A 353 -13.93 4.81 14.23
C GLY A 353 -14.25 6.05 13.37
N ILE A 354 -13.27 6.72 12.76
CA ILE A 354 -13.50 7.99 12.02
C ILE A 354 -12.73 8.08 10.70
N ILE A 355 -13.23 8.90 9.77
CA ILE A 355 -12.45 9.49 8.68
C ILE A 355 -12.12 10.92 9.09
N ARG A 356 -10.83 11.24 9.16
CA ARG A 356 -10.34 12.60 9.38
C ARG A 356 -9.97 13.22 8.04
N THR A 357 -10.57 14.36 7.72
CA THR A 357 -10.21 15.18 6.55
C THR A 357 -9.24 16.27 6.98
N GLY A 358 -8.22 16.54 6.16
CA GLY A 358 -7.21 17.55 6.50
C GLY A 358 -6.52 18.14 5.28
N ARG A 359 -5.80 19.23 5.49
CA ARG A 359 -5.28 20.08 4.40
C ARG A 359 -3.98 19.56 3.83
N VAL A 360 -3.77 19.80 2.55
CA VAL A 360 -2.46 19.64 1.92
C VAL A 360 -2.17 20.91 1.12
N THR A 361 -1.10 21.61 1.51
CA THR A 361 -0.70 22.88 0.89
C THR A 361 0.65 22.75 0.23
N LEU A 362 0.68 22.90 -1.09
CA LEU A 362 1.91 22.97 -1.89
C LEU A 362 2.04 24.41 -2.40
N GLY A 363 3.16 25.07 -2.11
CA GLY A 363 3.50 26.41 -2.60
C GLY A 363 3.71 26.48 -4.11
N ALA A 364 4.19 27.63 -4.59
CA ALA A 364 4.61 27.82 -5.97
C ALA A 364 5.98 27.17 -6.23
N ASP A 365 6.24 26.75 -7.47
CA ASP A 365 7.51 26.16 -7.90
C ASP A 365 7.95 24.92 -7.09
N VAL A 366 7.00 24.23 -6.45
CA VAL A 366 7.25 23.02 -5.67
C VAL A 366 7.50 21.83 -6.60
N VAL A 367 8.37 20.90 -6.17
CA VAL A 367 8.60 19.62 -6.85
C VAL A 367 8.35 18.46 -5.89
N VAL A 368 7.36 17.62 -6.20
CA VAL A 368 7.07 16.39 -5.47
C VAL A 368 7.56 15.19 -6.29
N GLY A 369 8.52 14.45 -5.72
CA GLY A 369 9.13 13.26 -6.30
C GLY A 369 8.15 12.10 -6.53
N GLU A 370 8.58 11.11 -7.30
CA GLU A 370 7.77 9.92 -7.59
C GLU A 370 7.63 9.01 -6.37
N THR A 371 6.51 8.28 -6.30
CA THR A 371 6.26 7.29 -5.21
C THR A 371 6.33 7.93 -3.82
N THR A 372 5.89 9.18 -3.70
CA THR A 372 5.84 9.91 -2.44
C THR A 372 4.47 9.79 -1.78
N VAL A 373 4.42 9.88 -0.45
CA VAL A 373 3.16 9.90 0.30
C VAL A 373 3.08 11.19 1.10
N ILE A 374 2.10 12.03 0.79
CA ILE A 374 1.87 13.29 1.49
C ILE A 374 0.57 13.16 2.27
N ASP A 375 0.74 13.13 3.58
CA ASP A 375 -0.33 12.97 4.55
C ASP A 375 -1.13 14.27 4.75
N ILE A 376 -2.26 14.18 5.44
CA ILE A 376 -3.05 15.36 5.81
C ILE A 376 -2.29 16.26 6.79
N ASP A 377 -2.64 17.54 6.79
CA ASP A 377 -2.09 18.59 7.65
C ASP A 377 -0.59 18.79 7.42
N THR A 378 -0.20 18.79 6.15
CA THR A 378 1.17 19.01 5.67
C THR A 378 1.28 20.22 4.76
N GLU A 379 2.46 20.83 4.75
CA GLU A 379 2.76 21.98 3.90
C GLU A 379 4.15 21.92 3.27
N ILE A 380 4.26 22.30 2.00
CA ILE A 380 5.53 22.54 1.30
C ILE A 380 5.55 24.00 0.88
N GLY A 381 6.49 24.79 1.41
CA GLY A 381 6.67 26.19 1.06
C GLY A 381 7.13 26.40 -0.39
N ASP A 382 7.11 27.65 -0.85
CA ASP A 382 7.48 28.01 -2.22
C ASP A 382 8.90 27.54 -2.59
N GLY A 383 9.05 26.92 -3.75
CA GLY A 383 10.31 26.34 -4.23
C GLY A 383 10.76 25.09 -3.46
N GLY A 384 9.98 24.63 -2.47
CA GLY A 384 10.28 23.45 -1.66
C GLY A 384 10.20 22.15 -2.47
N ARG A 385 10.98 21.15 -2.05
CA ARG A 385 11.21 19.92 -2.82
C ARG A 385 11.16 18.69 -1.93
N LEU A 386 10.44 17.67 -2.38
CA LEU A 386 10.40 16.35 -1.74
C LEU A 386 10.96 15.31 -2.70
N ALA A 387 11.99 14.58 -2.29
CA ALA A 387 12.62 13.52 -3.08
C ALA A 387 11.66 12.35 -3.39
N HIS A 388 12.04 11.47 -4.32
CA HIS A 388 11.27 10.24 -4.58
C HIS A 388 11.28 9.30 -3.37
N SER A 389 10.32 8.38 -3.32
CA SER A 389 10.21 7.37 -2.25
C SER A 389 10.30 7.98 -0.83
N SER A 390 9.72 9.16 -0.64
CA SER A 390 9.75 9.93 0.61
C SER A 390 8.33 10.29 1.05
N SER A 391 8.13 10.56 2.34
CA SER A 391 6.82 10.94 2.88
C SER A 391 6.86 12.26 3.65
N LEU A 392 5.69 12.90 3.74
CA LEU A 392 5.44 13.95 4.73
C LEU A 392 4.30 13.48 5.63
N HIS A 393 4.56 13.43 6.93
CA HIS A 393 3.62 13.02 7.97
C HIS A 393 2.86 14.25 8.49
N ALA A 394 1.68 14.04 9.08
CA ALA A 394 0.88 15.13 9.63
C ALA A 394 1.68 16.05 10.56
N GLY A 395 1.50 17.36 10.38
CA GLY A 395 2.24 18.40 11.09
C GLY A 395 3.59 18.78 10.45
N GLN A 396 4.11 17.99 9.50
CA GLN A 396 5.37 18.34 8.84
C GLN A 396 5.21 19.47 7.82
N ARG A 397 6.19 20.38 7.85
CA ARG A 397 6.30 21.51 6.93
C ARG A 397 7.70 21.59 6.34
N ILE A 398 7.80 21.58 5.01
CA ILE A 398 9.04 21.90 4.31
C ILE A 398 9.11 23.43 4.14
N PRO A 399 10.13 24.11 4.69
CA PRO A 399 10.34 25.53 4.45
C PRO A 399 10.59 25.87 2.96
N ALA A 400 10.40 27.14 2.59
CA ALA A 400 10.59 27.59 1.22
C ALA A 400 12.02 27.31 0.71
N GLY A 401 12.14 26.79 -0.51
CA GLY A 401 13.41 26.47 -1.18
C GLY A 401 14.17 25.25 -0.62
N GLU A 402 13.69 24.63 0.45
CA GLU A 402 14.38 23.47 1.04
C GLU A 402 14.07 22.16 0.30
N THR A 403 15.03 21.23 0.38
CA THR A 403 14.88 19.86 -0.13
C THR A 403 14.88 18.88 1.02
N TRP A 404 13.84 18.04 1.06
CA TRP A 404 13.66 16.99 2.06
C TRP A 404 13.54 15.62 1.39
N TRP A 405 13.92 14.58 2.12
CA TRP A 405 13.88 13.17 1.71
C TRP A 405 13.63 12.26 2.91
N GLY A 406 13.22 11.02 2.65
CA GLY A 406 13.00 10.03 3.70
C GLY A 406 11.55 9.83 4.11
N THR A 407 11.36 8.85 4.98
CA THR A 407 10.10 8.52 5.63
C THR A 407 10.36 8.41 7.14
N PRO A 408 9.89 9.36 7.97
CA PRO A 408 9.33 10.67 7.60
C PRO A 408 10.34 11.57 6.86
N GLY A 409 9.86 12.60 6.18
CA GLY A 409 10.72 13.55 5.48
C GLY A 409 11.63 14.30 6.45
N ARG A 410 12.91 14.38 6.12
CA ARG A 410 13.92 15.18 6.82
C ARG A 410 14.74 16.00 5.83
N ARG A 411 15.34 17.11 6.28
CA ARG A 411 16.19 17.96 5.44
C ARG A 411 17.37 17.17 4.86
N GLY A 412 17.61 17.31 3.55
CA GLY A 412 18.71 16.67 2.84
C GLY A 412 18.28 15.85 1.63
N GLY A 413 19.25 15.14 1.04
CA GLY A 413 19.09 14.33 -0.17
C GLY A 413 19.35 15.09 -1.46
N GLY A 414 19.48 14.35 -2.56
CA GLY A 414 19.67 14.92 -3.88
C GLY A 414 18.48 15.73 -4.37
N ASP A 415 18.76 16.84 -5.05
CA ASP A 415 17.74 17.73 -5.59
C ASP A 415 16.86 17.02 -6.63
N PRO A 416 15.56 16.80 -6.39
CA PRO A 416 14.67 16.14 -7.34
C PRO A 416 14.35 17.00 -8.56
N ALA A 417 14.76 18.27 -8.57
CA ALA A 417 14.72 19.17 -9.71
C ALA A 417 16.08 19.28 -10.43
N ALA A 418 17.14 18.61 -9.95
CA ALA A 418 18.45 18.64 -10.60
C ALA A 418 18.35 18.10 -12.03
N GLY A 419 18.79 18.90 -12.99
CA GLY A 419 18.71 18.54 -14.41
C GLY A 419 17.30 18.63 -15.00
N ALA A 420 16.33 19.24 -14.30
CA ALA A 420 14.99 19.44 -14.85
C ALA A 420 15.07 20.29 -16.14
N PRO A 421 14.48 19.82 -17.24
CA PRO A 421 14.60 20.49 -18.53
C PRO A 421 13.86 21.82 -18.51
N THR A 422 14.42 22.82 -19.17
CA THR A 422 13.78 24.13 -19.35
C THR A 422 13.39 24.34 -20.81
N ALA A 423 12.19 24.86 -21.04
CA ALA A 423 11.74 25.30 -22.35
C ALA A 423 10.82 26.51 -22.19
N ARG A 424 10.41 27.12 -23.31
CA ARG A 424 9.45 28.22 -23.29
C ARG A 424 8.16 27.79 -22.56
N PRO A 425 7.71 28.52 -21.53
CA PRO A 425 6.51 28.17 -20.76
C PRO A 425 5.29 27.96 -21.66
N SER A 426 4.51 26.92 -21.40
CA SER A 426 3.28 26.65 -22.15
C SER A 426 2.16 27.61 -21.75
N GLY A 427 1.87 28.59 -22.61
CA GLY A 427 0.78 29.56 -22.42
C GLY A 427 -0.61 28.93 -22.45
N ALA A 428 -1.62 29.70 -22.04
CA ALA A 428 -3.00 29.23 -21.89
C ALA A 428 -3.56 28.62 -23.18
N LEU A 429 -3.34 29.26 -24.33
CA LEU A 429 -3.79 28.77 -25.65
C LEU A 429 -3.24 27.38 -25.99
N ARG A 430 -1.95 27.12 -25.74
CA ARG A 430 -1.35 25.81 -26.00
C ARG A 430 -1.94 24.73 -25.08
N ARG A 431 -2.14 25.07 -23.81
CA ARG A 431 -2.75 24.17 -22.82
C ARG A 431 -4.20 23.84 -23.20
N ALA A 432 -4.98 24.85 -23.56
CA ALA A 432 -6.37 24.70 -24.01
C ALA A 432 -6.45 23.91 -25.32
N GLY A 433 -5.62 24.23 -26.32
CA GLY A 433 -5.57 23.49 -27.58
C GLY A 433 -5.16 22.03 -27.40
N TYR A 434 -4.21 21.73 -26.51
CA TYR A 434 -3.84 20.35 -26.19
C TYR A 434 -4.97 19.59 -25.49
N ALA A 435 -5.61 20.21 -24.49
CA ALA A 435 -6.75 19.63 -23.79
C ALA A 435 -7.93 19.37 -24.74
N GLY A 436 -8.24 20.35 -25.60
CA GLY A 436 -9.27 20.25 -26.64
C GLY A 436 -8.95 19.15 -27.66
N ALA A 437 -7.70 19.08 -28.15
CA ALA A 437 -7.27 18.01 -29.05
C ALA A 437 -7.35 16.62 -28.40
N GLN A 438 -7.03 16.50 -27.11
CA GLN A 438 -7.19 15.23 -26.39
C GLN A 438 -8.66 14.80 -26.26
N LEU A 439 -9.54 15.72 -25.89
CA LEU A 439 -10.98 15.46 -25.82
C LEU A 439 -11.54 15.12 -27.20
N PHE A 440 -11.15 15.87 -28.23
CA PHE A 440 -11.52 15.59 -29.61
C PHE A 440 -11.07 14.19 -30.04
N MET A 441 -9.80 13.82 -29.81
CA MET A 441 -9.33 12.48 -30.16
C MET A 441 -10.07 11.38 -29.38
N ALA A 442 -10.38 11.60 -28.11
CA ALA A 442 -11.11 10.63 -27.29
C ALA A 442 -12.56 10.45 -27.80
N ILE A 443 -13.28 11.55 -27.99
CA ILE A 443 -14.70 11.58 -28.30
C ILE A 443 -14.99 11.35 -29.78
N ALA A 444 -14.18 11.92 -30.67
CA ALA A 444 -14.41 11.87 -32.11
C ALA A 444 -13.72 10.69 -32.80
N VAL A 445 -12.61 10.19 -32.25
CA VAL A 445 -11.86 9.10 -32.90
C VAL A 445 -11.99 7.80 -32.12
N TRP A 446 -11.48 7.75 -30.90
CA TRP A 446 -11.32 6.46 -30.21
C TRP A 446 -12.63 5.80 -29.81
N LEU A 447 -13.58 6.57 -29.26
CA LEU A 447 -14.85 6.02 -28.80
C LEU A 447 -15.76 5.60 -29.98
N PRO A 448 -15.96 6.41 -31.06
CA PRO A 448 -16.75 6.00 -32.22
C PRO A 448 -16.08 4.92 -33.06
N LEU A 449 -14.75 4.90 -33.15
CA LEU A 449 -14.02 3.80 -33.77
C LEU A 449 -14.24 2.50 -32.98
N GLY A 450 -14.29 2.57 -31.65
CA GLY A 450 -14.60 1.41 -30.81
C GLY A 450 -15.99 0.84 -31.08
N THR A 451 -17.03 1.70 -31.17
CA THR A 451 -18.40 1.25 -31.48
C THR A 451 -18.55 0.81 -32.93
N GLY A 452 -17.93 1.50 -33.89
CA GLY A 452 -18.00 1.18 -35.32
C GLY A 452 -17.18 -0.02 -35.75
N VAL A 453 -16.02 -0.25 -35.16
CA VAL A 453 -15.26 -1.50 -35.39
C VAL A 453 -16.00 -2.68 -34.78
N LEU A 454 -16.58 -2.50 -33.58
CA LEU A 454 -17.39 -3.55 -32.96
C LEU A 454 -18.62 -3.88 -33.82
N ASP A 455 -19.37 -2.88 -34.27
CA ASP A 455 -20.54 -3.05 -35.13
C ASP A 455 -20.18 -3.66 -36.49
N ALA A 456 -19.14 -3.15 -37.16
CA ALA A 456 -18.68 -3.71 -38.44
C ALA A 456 -18.22 -5.17 -38.30
N ILE A 457 -17.60 -5.55 -37.17
CA ILE A 457 -17.27 -6.95 -36.88
C ILE A 457 -18.55 -7.78 -36.68
N LEU A 458 -19.54 -7.26 -35.95
CA LEU A 458 -20.78 -7.97 -35.66
C LEU A 458 -21.66 -8.15 -36.92
N VAL A 459 -21.71 -7.17 -37.82
CA VAL A 459 -22.61 -7.14 -38.99
C VAL A 459 -21.98 -7.70 -40.27
N HIS A 460 -20.66 -7.57 -40.47
CA HIS A 460 -20.01 -7.92 -41.73
C HIS A 460 -19.15 -9.19 -41.68
N VAL A 461 -19.09 -9.87 -40.55
CA VAL A 461 -18.42 -11.17 -40.44
C VAL A 461 -19.51 -12.24 -40.34
N PRO A 462 -19.74 -13.05 -41.39
CA PRO A 462 -20.87 -13.99 -41.47
C PRO A 462 -20.93 -15.00 -40.31
N THR A 463 -19.78 -15.32 -39.71
CA THR A 463 -19.68 -16.19 -38.53
C THR A 463 -20.35 -15.59 -37.28
N PHE A 464 -20.48 -14.25 -37.21
CA PHE A 464 -21.22 -13.59 -36.14
C PHE A 464 -22.72 -13.64 -36.37
N ASP A 465 -23.21 -13.54 -37.60
CA ASP A 465 -24.64 -13.73 -37.92
C ASP A 465 -25.13 -15.15 -37.57
N THR A 466 -24.31 -16.17 -37.82
CA THR A 466 -24.67 -17.56 -37.49
C THR A 466 -24.69 -17.82 -35.98
N VAL A 467 -23.85 -17.13 -35.21
CA VAL A 467 -23.71 -17.32 -33.74
C VAL A 467 -24.59 -16.37 -32.92
N LEU A 468 -24.85 -15.15 -33.42
CA LEU A 468 -25.66 -14.11 -32.77
C LEU A 468 -27.12 -14.07 -33.26
N GLY A 469 -27.50 -14.91 -34.23
CA GLY A 469 -28.88 -15.12 -34.64
C GLY A 469 -29.78 -15.66 -33.50
N PRO A 470 -31.11 -15.81 -33.71
CA PRO A 470 -32.08 -16.11 -32.65
C PRO A 470 -31.66 -17.27 -31.73
N ALA A 471 -31.34 -16.95 -30.47
CA ALA A 471 -30.69 -17.86 -29.52
C ALA A 471 -31.60 -19.00 -29.03
N ALA A 472 -32.92 -18.77 -29.00
CA ALA A 472 -33.91 -19.75 -28.54
C ALA A 472 -33.92 -21.09 -29.31
N ALA A 473 -33.50 -21.12 -30.58
CA ALA A 473 -33.46 -22.35 -31.38
C ALA A 473 -32.09 -23.07 -31.33
N SER A 474 -31.02 -22.38 -30.91
CA SER A 474 -29.63 -22.86 -31.03
C SER A 474 -29.01 -23.38 -29.72
N LEU A 475 -29.55 -23.02 -28.54
CA LEU A 475 -29.06 -23.48 -27.24
C LEU A 475 -29.13 -25.02 -27.05
N GLY A 476 -29.98 -25.72 -27.80
CA GLY A 476 -30.03 -27.20 -27.78
C GLY A 476 -28.96 -27.88 -28.64
N SER A 477 -28.18 -27.12 -29.42
CA SER A 477 -27.22 -27.65 -30.39
C SER A 477 -25.79 -27.67 -29.85
N ALA A 478 -25.13 -28.84 -29.92
CA ALA A 478 -23.71 -28.95 -29.59
C ALA A 478 -22.81 -28.08 -30.50
N LEU A 479 -23.22 -27.87 -31.75
CA LEU A 479 -22.49 -27.05 -32.72
C LEU A 479 -22.43 -25.58 -32.29
N PHE A 480 -23.53 -25.05 -31.75
CA PHE A 480 -23.58 -23.67 -31.24
C PHE A 480 -22.53 -23.43 -30.14
N TYR A 481 -22.44 -24.33 -29.16
CA TYR A 481 -21.44 -24.22 -28.09
C TYR A 481 -20.00 -24.27 -28.64
N LEU A 482 -19.75 -25.13 -29.63
CA LEU A 482 -18.45 -25.25 -30.28
C LEU A 482 -18.08 -23.96 -31.02
N GLU A 483 -19.03 -23.36 -31.75
CA GLU A 483 -18.83 -22.11 -32.49
C GLU A 483 -18.55 -20.93 -31.55
N VAL A 484 -19.29 -20.79 -30.44
CA VAL A 484 -19.03 -19.73 -29.44
C VAL A 484 -17.65 -19.89 -28.79
N VAL A 485 -17.28 -21.12 -28.43
CA VAL A 485 -15.96 -21.43 -27.86
C VAL A 485 -14.85 -21.14 -28.88
N ALA A 486 -15.03 -21.53 -30.15
CA ALA A 486 -14.08 -21.23 -31.22
C ALA A 486 -13.93 -19.73 -31.46
N LEU A 487 -15.04 -19.00 -31.60
CA LEU A 487 -15.08 -17.57 -31.86
C LEU A 487 -14.41 -16.76 -30.74
N SER A 488 -14.75 -17.05 -29.48
CA SER A 488 -14.09 -16.43 -28.32
C SER A 488 -12.58 -16.72 -28.28
N GLY A 489 -12.15 -17.91 -28.72
CA GLY A 489 -10.74 -18.26 -28.84
C GLY A 489 -10.03 -17.44 -29.91
N VAL A 490 -10.63 -17.32 -31.10
CA VAL A 490 -10.12 -16.47 -32.19
C VAL A 490 -10.01 -15.02 -31.75
N LEU A 491 -11.05 -14.46 -31.14
CA LEU A 491 -11.05 -13.08 -30.64
C LEU A 491 -9.95 -12.84 -29.61
N MET A 492 -9.76 -13.77 -28.67
CA MET A 492 -8.70 -13.68 -27.67
C MET A 492 -7.31 -13.69 -28.34
N VAL A 493 -7.05 -14.63 -29.25
CA VAL A 493 -5.75 -14.74 -29.94
C VAL A 493 -5.47 -13.49 -30.78
N VAL A 494 -6.45 -13.06 -31.58
CA VAL A 494 -6.33 -11.83 -32.40
C VAL A 494 -6.06 -10.62 -31.51
N GLY A 495 -6.80 -10.46 -30.40
CA GLY A 495 -6.59 -9.36 -29.46
C GLY A 495 -5.19 -9.35 -28.83
N ILE A 496 -4.68 -10.52 -28.43
CA ILE A 496 -3.33 -10.65 -27.87
C ILE A 496 -2.26 -10.32 -28.91
N VAL A 497 -2.36 -10.89 -30.11
CA VAL A 497 -1.39 -10.69 -31.19
C VAL A 497 -1.40 -9.24 -31.66
N PHE A 498 -2.59 -8.69 -31.90
CA PHE A 498 -2.75 -7.28 -32.28
C PHE A 498 -2.20 -6.34 -31.20
N GLY A 499 -2.50 -6.61 -29.92
CA GLY A 499 -1.97 -5.85 -28.80
C GLY A 499 -0.45 -5.88 -28.73
N LEU A 500 0.16 -7.05 -28.98
CA LEU A 500 1.62 -7.21 -28.98
C LEU A 500 2.27 -6.47 -30.15
N ILE A 501 1.76 -6.68 -31.37
CA ILE A 501 2.25 -6.01 -32.58
C ILE A 501 2.13 -4.49 -32.42
N SER A 502 0.97 -4.02 -31.97
CA SER A 502 0.72 -2.60 -31.74
C SER A 502 1.68 -2.03 -30.70
N THR A 503 1.88 -2.71 -29.57
CA THR A 503 2.83 -2.28 -28.52
C THR A 503 4.26 -2.18 -29.05
N VAL A 504 4.70 -3.10 -29.90
CA VAL A 504 6.09 -3.16 -30.39
C VAL A 504 6.32 -2.21 -31.56
N VAL A 505 5.47 -2.27 -32.58
CA VAL A 505 5.64 -1.51 -33.82
C VAL A 505 5.32 -0.04 -33.59
N LEU A 506 4.17 0.27 -32.99
CA LEU A 506 3.76 1.66 -32.83
C LEU A 506 4.66 2.39 -31.84
N SER A 507 5.08 1.77 -30.73
CA SER A 507 6.00 2.44 -29.80
C SER A 507 7.34 2.79 -30.46
N ARG A 508 7.89 1.91 -31.31
CA ARG A 508 9.12 2.17 -32.06
C ARG A 508 8.96 3.29 -33.09
N LEU A 509 7.85 3.30 -33.83
CA LEU A 509 7.54 4.38 -34.77
C LEU A 509 7.40 5.73 -34.05
N LEU A 510 6.70 5.76 -32.92
CA LEU A 510 6.52 6.97 -32.10
C LEU A 510 7.86 7.43 -31.50
N ALA A 511 8.75 6.49 -31.14
CA ALA A 511 10.05 6.79 -30.54
C ALA A 511 11.01 7.49 -31.50
N LEU A 512 10.88 7.31 -32.82
CA LEU A 512 11.60 8.12 -33.82
C LEU A 512 11.35 9.62 -33.63
N GLY A 513 10.23 9.95 -33.00
CA GLY A 513 9.84 11.30 -32.72
C GLY A 513 10.39 11.89 -31.41
N VAL A 514 11.14 11.18 -30.59
CA VAL A 514 11.66 11.73 -29.33
C VAL A 514 13.14 11.38 -29.17
N VAL A 515 13.99 12.40 -29.05
CA VAL A 515 15.44 12.26 -28.94
C VAL A 515 15.87 12.34 -27.48
N GLU A 516 16.74 11.41 -27.07
CA GLU A 516 17.35 11.37 -25.73
C GLU A 516 18.12 12.68 -25.42
N GLY A 517 18.08 13.13 -24.16
CA GLY A 517 18.77 14.33 -23.66
C GLY A 517 18.20 15.67 -24.16
N ARG A 518 17.36 15.67 -25.20
CA ARG A 518 16.80 16.91 -25.75
C ARG A 518 15.57 17.37 -24.95
N PRO A 519 15.54 18.62 -24.45
CA PRO A 519 14.36 19.17 -23.80
C PRO A 519 13.27 19.45 -24.83
N TYR A 520 12.07 18.93 -24.58
CA TYR A 520 10.87 19.17 -25.37
C TYR A 520 9.82 19.90 -24.55
N ARG A 521 9.18 20.89 -25.14
CA ARG A 521 8.07 21.62 -24.52
C ARG A 521 6.86 20.70 -24.30
N ILE A 522 6.29 20.70 -23.10
CA ILE A 522 5.07 19.94 -22.78
C ILE A 522 3.86 20.43 -23.59
N TYR A 523 2.83 19.59 -23.67
CA TYR A 523 1.58 19.88 -24.39
C TYR A 523 1.77 20.18 -25.89
N GLY A 524 2.65 19.44 -26.55
CA GLY A 524 2.78 19.44 -28.01
C GLY A 524 2.86 18.03 -28.56
N ILE A 525 3.09 17.91 -29.87
CA ILE A 525 3.11 16.60 -30.54
C ILE A 525 4.15 15.65 -29.92
N ARG A 526 5.37 16.11 -29.66
CA ARG A 526 6.44 15.33 -29.02
C ARG A 526 6.03 14.79 -27.64
N TYR A 527 5.31 15.61 -26.88
CA TYR A 527 4.74 15.21 -25.59
C TYR A 527 3.63 14.16 -25.76
N THR A 528 2.75 14.31 -26.76
CA THR A 528 1.75 13.28 -27.11
C THR A 528 2.42 11.96 -27.49
N LEU A 529 3.46 11.98 -28.33
CA LEU A 529 4.20 10.77 -28.71
C LEU A 529 4.76 10.07 -27.46
N HIS A 530 5.44 10.82 -26.58
CA HIS A 530 5.98 10.29 -25.33
C HIS A 530 4.89 9.70 -24.41
N ARG A 531 3.78 10.42 -24.19
CA ARG A 531 2.64 9.93 -23.38
C ARG A 531 1.98 8.68 -23.98
N THR A 532 1.92 8.57 -25.30
CA THR A 532 1.42 7.38 -25.98
C THR A 532 2.38 6.21 -25.84
N ILE A 533 3.69 6.42 -25.94
CA ILE A 533 4.71 5.39 -25.66
C ILE A 533 4.51 4.83 -24.26
N ILE A 534 4.47 5.68 -23.22
CA ILE A 534 4.23 5.24 -21.83
C ILE A 534 2.98 4.37 -21.73
N ARG A 535 1.87 4.78 -22.35
CA ARG A 535 0.60 4.05 -22.26
C ARG A 535 0.70 2.67 -22.93
N MET A 536 1.34 2.59 -24.09
CA MET A 536 1.41 1.35 -24.87
C MET A 536 2.42 0.35 -24.30
N THR A 537 3.56 0.81 -23.80
CA THR A 537 4.63 -0.08 -23.35
C THR A 537 4.48 -0.52 -21.88
N ASN A 538 3.50 0.03 -21.16
CA ASN A 538 3.14 -0.35 -19.79
C ASN A 538 1.76 -1.04 -19.72
N ILE A 539 1.37 -1.80 -20.75
CA ILE A 539 0.16 -2.63 -20.73
C ILE A 539 0.35 -3.79 -19.75
N LYS A 540 -0.41 -3.78 -18.66
CA LYS A 540 -0.31 -4.76 -17.56
C LYS A 540 -0.53 -6.21 -17.98
N PHE A 541 -1.33 -6.45 -19.03
CA PHE A 541 -1.60 -7.82 -19.49
C PHE A 541 -0.31 -8.57 -19.84
N PHE A 542 0.60 -7.96 -20.58
CA PHE A 542 1.84 -8.62 -21.01
C PHE A 542 2.84 -8.80 -19.86
N THR A 543 2.97 -7.79 -18.98
CA THR A 543 3.85 -7.91 -17.81
C THR A 543 3.32 -8.90 -16.79
N HIS A 544 1.99 -9.00 -16.62
CA HIS A 544 1.36 -10.01 -15.76
C HIS A 544 1.50 -11.42 -16.33
N LEU A 545 1.27 -11.60 -17.64
CA LEU A 545 1.39 -12.90 -18.30
C LEU A 545 2.83 -13.40 -18.31
N LEU A 546 3.79 -12.53 -18.61
CA LEU A 546 5.19 -12.91 -18.84
C LEU A 546 6.13 -12.66 -17.65
N GLY A 547 5.77 -11.81 -16.69
CA GLY A 547 6.53 -11.54 -15.45
C GLY A 547 6.69 -12.80 -14.58
N ASP A 548 7.59 -12.77 -13.60
CA ASP A 548 7.99 -13.94 -12.78
C ASP A 548 8.37 -15.15 -13.65
N SER A 549 8.88 -14.89 -14.85
CA SER A 549 9.29 -15.91 -15.80
C SER A 549 10.49 -15.45 -16.60
N SER A 550 11.15 -16.36 -17.32
CA SER A 550 12.22 -16.02 -18.27
C SER A 550 11.73 -15.27 -19.51
N TYR A 551 10.45 -15.43 -19.87
CA TYR A 551 9.88 -14.85 -21.08
C TYR A 551 9.73 -13.32 -21.00
N ILE A 552 9.68 -12.75 -19.79
CA ILE A 552 9.62 -11.30 -19.60
C ILE A 552 10.83 -10.59 -20.22
N VAL A 553 12.02 -11.21 -20.18
CA VAL A 553 13.24 -10.64 -20.74
C VAL A 553 13.13 -10.49 -22.26
N GLY A 554 12.52 -11.48 -22.91
CA GLY A 554 12.22 -11.42 -24.35
C GLY A 554 11.26 -10.28 -24.68
N TYR A 555 10.19 -10.14 -23.90
CA TYR A 555 9.21 -9.05 -24.08
C TYR A 555 9.82 -7.66 -23.85
N LEU A 556 10.57 -7.46 -22.76
CA LEU A 556 11.21 -6.17 -22.46
C LEU A 556 12.21 -5.77 -23.56
N ARG A 557 13.00 -6.72 -24.09
CA ARG A 557 13.86 -6.49 -25.26
C ARG A 557 13.05 -6.11 -26.50
N LEU A 558 11.95 -6.81 -26.74
CA LEU A 558 11.09 -6.59 -27.91
C LEU A 558 10.52 -5.16 -27.93
N ILE A 559 10.07 -4.66 -26.78
CA ILE A 559 9.54 -3.30 -26.65
C ILE A 559 10.63 -2.21 -26.60
N GLY A 560 11.90 -2.54 -26.35
CA GLY A 560 13.02 -1.62 -26.54
C GLY A 560 14.09 -1.55 -25.46
N TYR A 561 14.01 -2.36 -24.40
CA TYR A 561 15.05 -2.37 -23.35
C TYR A 561 16.39 -2.90 -23.87
N ASP A 562 17.48 -2.34 -23.36
CA ASP A 562 18.81 -2.90 -23.56
C ASP A 562 19.14 -3.93 -22.47
N LEU A 563 19.01 -5.22 -22.84
CA LEU A 563 19.27 -6.37 -21.97
C LEU A 563 20.21 -7.38 -22.68
N ARG A 564 21.21 -6.93 -23.45
CA ARG A 564 22.08 -7.84 -24.24
C ARG A 564 22.83 -8.84 -23.34
N ARG A 565 22.85 -10.13 -23.72
CA ARG A 565 23.52 -11.24 -22.98
C ARG A 565 23.11 -11.37 -21.50
N PHE A 566 21.82 -11.18 -21.22
CA PHE A 566 21.25 -11.30 -19.86
C PHE A 566 21.09 -12.77 -19.44
N PRO A 567 21.83 -13.27 -18.43
CA PRO A 567 21.66 -14.62 -17.90
C PRO A 567 20.26 -14.77 -17.30
N GLN A 568 19.61 -15.89 -17.62
CA GLN A 568 18.26 -16.17 -17.14
C GLN A 568 18.31 -16.81 -15.76
N THR A 569 17.53 -16.27 -14.83
CA THR A 569 17.29 -16.91 -13.52
C THR A 569 15.98 -17.69 -13.53
N GLY A 570 15.15 -17.49 -14.55
CA GLY A 570 13.80 -18.03 -14.66
C GLY A 570 12.74 -17.17 -13.99
N THR A 571 13.13 -16.09 -13.28
CA THR A 571 12.25 -15.11 -12.60
C THR A 571 12.92 -13.72 -12.56
N ASN A 572 13.44 -13.28 -13.70
CA ASN A 572 14.32 -12.10 -13.74
C ASN A 572 13.61 -10.77 -13.40
N PHE A 573 12.31 -10.64 -13.73
CA PHE A 573 11.52 -9.42 -13.50
C PHE A 573 10.11 -9.77 -13.01
N GLY A 574 9.63 -9.03 -12.01
CA GLY A 574 8.26 -9.11 -11.50
C GLY A 574 7.16 -8.69 -12.49
N THR A 575 5.91 -8.89 -12.10
CA THR A 575 4.71 -8.60 -12.93
C THR A 575 4.37 -7.11 -13.09
N ALA A 576 4.94 -6.24 -12.26
CA ALA A 576 4.65 -4.80 -12.19
C ALA A 576 5.87 -3.91 -12.54
N VAL A 577 6.80 -4.40 -13.36
CA VAL A 577 7.85 -3.56 -13.96
C VAL A 577 7.25 -2.48 -14.86
N LYS A 578 7.69 -1.22 -14.69
CA LYS A 578 7.22 -0.06 -15.46
C LYS A 578 8.32 0.96 -15.73
N HIS A 579 8.07 1.84 -16.69
CA HIS A 579 9.04 2.83 -17.19
C HIS A 579 8.35 4.03 -17.84
N GLU A 580 9.06 5.16 -18.02
CA GLU A 580 8.59 6.23 -18.91
C GLU A 580 8.84 5.87 -20.38
N THR A 581 10.00 5.29 -20.70
CA THR A 581 10.30 4.80 -22.05
C THR A 581 11.16 3.53 -22.01
N PRO A 582 10.89 2.51 -22.83
CA PRO A 582 11.75 1.33 -22.88
C PRO A 582 13.09 1.65 -23.56
N PHE A 583 13.12 2.61 -24.49
CA PHE A 583 14.24 2.90 -25.39
C PHE A 583 15.45 3.54 -24.70
N ALA A 584 15.27 4.06 -23.50
CA ALA A 584 16.32 4.67 -22.68
C ALA A 584 16.55 3.89 -21.37
N SER A 585 16.22 2.59 -21.35
CA SER A 585 16.36 1.71 -20.20
C SER A 585 17.41 0.62 -20.48
N SER A 586 18.46 0.56 -19.67
CA SER A 586 19.51 -0.47 -19.74
C SER A 586 19.70 -1.12 -18.38
N ILE A 587 19.79 -2.45 -18.34
CA ILE A 587 19.98 -3.21 -17.10
C ILE A 587 21.15 -4.17 -17.28
N GLY A 588 22.13 -4.06 -16.38
CA GLY A 588 23.35 -4.86 -16.36
C GLY A 588 23.08 -6.36 -16.19
N THR A 589 24.01 -7.18 -16.66
CA THR A 589 23.85 -8.64 -16.67
C THR A 589 23.85 -9.21 -15.25
N GLY A 590 23.08 -10.28 -15.01
CA GLY A 590 23.01 -10.94 -13.71
C GLY A 590 22.13 -10.22 -12.69
N THR A 591 21.50 -9.12 -13.05
CA THR A 591 20.59 -8.40 -12.16
C THR A 591 19.23 -9.09 -12.08
N MET A 592 18.71 -9.26 -10.87
CA MET A 592 17.37 -9.79 -10.61
C MET A 592 16.50 -8.70 -10.02
N VAL A 593 15.29 -8.56 -10.54
CA VAL A 593 14.35 -7.52 -10.14
C VAL A 593 13.06 -8.15 -9.66
N ALA A 594 12.75 -7.96 -8.38
CA ALA A 594 11.46 -8.35 -7.83
C ALA A 594 10.34 -7.40 -8.30
N ASP A 595 9.20 -7.39 -7.62
CA ASP A 595 8.01 -6.76 -8.17
C ASP A 595 7.96 -5.23 -7.99
N GLY A 596 7.40 -4.53 -8.97
CA GLY A 596 7.14 -3.09 -8.86
C GLY A 596 8.32 -2.15 -9.13
N LEU A 597 9.33 -2.55 -9.89
CA LEU A 597 10.37 -1.63 -10.39
C LEU A 597 9.74 -0.52 -11.26
N SER A 598 10.03 0.74 -10.92
CA SER A 598 9.66 1.93 -11.70
C SER A 598 10.90 2.66 -12.18
N ILE A 599 11.21 2.56 -13.48
CA ILE A 599 12.33 3.30 -14.08
C ILE A 599 11.89 4.74 -14.37
N MET A 600 12.55 5.71 -13.75
CA MET A 600 12.28 7.14 -13.86
C MET A 600 13.23 7.77 -14.89
N ASN A 601 13.00 7.46 -16.16
CA ASN A 601 13.86 7.87 -17.27
C ASN A 601 13.30 9.03 -18.10
N ALA A 602 12.38 9.80 -17.53
CA ALA A 602 11.99 11.10 -18.04
C ALA A 602 11.88 12.11 -16.90
N ASP A 603 12.56 13.25 -17.06
CA ASP A 603 12.44 14.39 -16.14
C ASP A 603 11.44 15.40 -16.66
N TYR A 604 10.71 15.99 -15.73
CA TYR A 604 9.61 16.91 -16.00
C TYR A 604 9.81 18.21 -15.24
N SER A 605 9.61 19.32 -15.94
CA SER A 605 9.40 20.64 -15.33
C SER A 605 8.00 21.14 -15.66
N ASN A 606 7.65 22.33 -15.16
CA ASN A 606 6.39 22.99 -15.50
C ASN A 606 6.25 23.39 -16.98
N SER A 607 7.33 23.30 -17.77
CA SER A 607 7.40 23.78 -19.15
C SER A 607 7.93 22.73 -20.15
N ALA A 608 8.71 21.75 -19.69
CA ALA A 608 9.40 20.81 -20.56
C ALA A 608 9.47 19.40 -19.98
N PHE A 609 9.81 18.44 -20.84
CA PHE A 609 10.24 17.10 -20.47
C PHE A 609 11.48 16.71 -21.28
N ALA A 610 12.30 15.82 -20.74
CA ALA A 610 13.48 15.27 -21.40
C ALA A 610 13.61 13.79 -21.03
N ILE A 611 13.99 12.96 -22.00
CA ILE A 611 14.27 11.54 -21.77
C ILE A 611 15.73 11.41 -21.39
N ASN A 612 16.01 10.75 -20.27
CA ASN A 612 17.36 10.54 -19.76
C ASN A 612 17.65 9.05 -19.68
N ARG A 613 18.75 8.60 -20.31
CA ARG A 613 19.13 7.19 -20.24
C ARG A 613 19.42 6.79 -18.82
N THR A 614 18.79 5.68 -18.45
CA THR A 614 18.86 5.13 -17.11
C THR A 614 19.50 3.76 -17.18
N ARG A 615 20.60 3.61 -16.45
CA ARG A 615 21.37 2.38 -16.37
C ARG A 615 21.22 1.81 -14.97
N ILE A 616 20.86 0.54 -14.90
CA ILE A 616 20.93 -0.29 -13.69
C ILE A 616 22.21 -1.12 -13.79
N GLY A 617 22.96 -1.20 -12.69
CA GLY A 617 24.19 -1.99 -12.59
C GLY A 617 23.98 -3.48 -12.82
N SER A 618 25.09 -4.19 -12.97
CA SER A 618 25.15 -5.64 -13.14
C SER A 618 25.14 -6.35 -11.79
N ARG A 619 24.81 -7.65 -11.76
CA ARG A 619 24.83 -8.52 -10.57
C ARG A 619 24.09 -7.96 -9.34
N SER A 620 23.11 -7.10 -9.56
CA SER A 620 22.38 -6.44 -8.49
C SER A 620 21.06 -7.14 -8.19
N PHE A 621 20.54 -6.98 -6.99
CA PHE A 621 19.24 -7.49 -6.58
C PHE A 621 18.32 -6.32 -6.21
N PHE A 622 17.06 -6.36 -6.63
CA PHE A 622 16.07 -5.34 -6.31
C PHE A 622 14.89 -6.02 -5.61
N GLY A 623 14.60 -5.57 -4.40
CA GLY A 623 13.37 -5.89 -3.68
C GLY A 623 12.15 -5.20 -4.29
N ASN A 624 11.05 -5.22 -3.56
CA ASN A 624 9.79 -4.76 -4.11
C ASN A 624 9.68 -3.22 -4.08
N ARG A 625 9.00 -2.67 -5.09
CA ARG A 625 8.61 -1.24 -5.18
C ARG A 625 9.78 -0.26 -5.19
N ILE A 626 10.78 -0.53 -6.03
CA ILE A 626 11.91 0.38 -6.23
C ILE A 626 11.59 1.42 -7.31
N ALA A 627 11.66 2.70 -6.95
CA ALA A 627 11.71 3.80 -7.91
C ALA A 627 13.17 4.09 -8.25
N TRP A 628 13.57 3.86 -9.50
CA TRP A 628 14.96 3.99 -9.95
C TRP A 628 15.15 5.25 -10.81
N PRO A 629 15.81 6.30 -10.28
CA PRO A 629 16.04 7.54 -11.00
C PRO A 629 17.17 7.44 -12.04
N ALA A 630 17.08 8.22 -13.12
CA ALA A 630 18.15 8.32 -14.13
C ALA A 630 19.50 8.76 -13.55
N GLY A 631 19.47 9.59 -12.50
CA GLY A 631 20.65 10.08 -11.78
C GLY A 631 21.14 9.20 -10.62
N ALA A 632 20.70 7.94 -10.53
CA ALA A 632 21.05 7.05 -9.42
C ALA A 632 22.58 6.96 -9.18
N ARG A 633 22.99 7.08 -7.92
CA ARG A 633 24.38 6.92 -7.44
C ARG A 633 24.61 5.49 -6.93
N VAL A 634 24.26 4.51 -7.75
CA VAL A 634 24.38 3.08 -7.46
C VAL A 634 25.02 2.39 -8.67
N GLY A 635 26.12 1.68 -8.42
CA GLY A 635 26.91 0.95 -9.41
C GLY A 635 26.52 -0.53 -9.50
N ASP A 636 27.53 -1.38 -9.67
CA ASP A 636 27.34 -2.83 -9.83
C ASP A 636 27.30 -3.55 -8.48
N ASP A 637 26.71 -4.74 -8.50
CA ASP A 637 26.64 -5.69 -7.38
C ASP A 637 26.03 -5.11 -6.10
N CYS A 638 24.89 -4.44 -6.23
CA CYS A 638 24.18 -3.87 -5.08
C CYS A 638 22.89 -4.66 -4.76
N LEU A 639 22.55 -4.76 -3.48
CA LEU A 639 21.24 -5.22 -3.03
C LEU A 639 20.39 -4.00 -2.68
N ILE A 640 19.26 -3.79 -3.35
CA ILE A 640 18.34 -2.68 -3.08
C ILE A 640 17.11 -3.26 -2.41
N ALA A 641 17.01 -3.12 -1.09
CA ALA A 641 15.92 -3.71 -0.34
C ALA A 641 14.55 -3.07 -0.66
N THR A 642 13.47 -3.75 -0.28
CA THR A 642 12.09 -3.29 -0.50
C THR A 642 11.87 -1.87 0.02
N LYS A 643 11.21 -1.03 -0.78
CA LYS A 643 10.92 0.39 -0.46
C LYS A 643 12.16 1.26 -0.18
N THR A 644 13.37 0.85 -0.56
CA THR A 644 14.56 1.70 -0.42
C THR A 644 14.49 2.92 -1.33
N LEU A 645 14.85 4.09 -0.80
CA LEU A 645 15.08 5.29 -1.60
C LEU A 645 16.44 5.16 -2.31
N VAL A 646 16.45 5.14 -3.64
CA VAL A 646 17.70 5.06 -4.41
C VAL A 646 18.40 6.42 -4.39
N PRO A 647 19.64 6.55 -3.86
CA PRO A 647 20.32 7.83 -3.73
C PRO A 647 20.65 8.44 -5.10
N THR A 648 20.53 9.77 -5.22
CA THR A 648 20.88 10.55 -6.42
C THR A 648 22.07 11.48 -6.20
N ASP A 649 22.52 11.59 -4.95
CA ASP A 649 23.64 12.37 -4.47
C ASP A 649 24.66 11.49 -3.72
N GLY A 650 25.80 12.10 -3.38
CA GLY A 650 26.91 11.40 -2.74
C GLY A 650 27.70 10.48 -3.67
N PRO A 651 28.57 9.62 -3.10
CA PRO A 651 29.40 8.70 -3.86
C PRO A 651 28.58 7.59 -4.52
N VAL A 652 29.09 7.04 -5.62
CA VAL A 652 28.49 5.87 -6.27
C VAL A 652 28.76 4.64 -5.42
N ARG A 653 27.70 3.99 -4.96
CA ARG A 653 27.77 2.80 -4.10
C ARG A 653 27.81 1.52 -4.94
N SER A 654 28.76 0.63 -4.68
CA SER A 654 28.91 -0.65 -5.40
C SER A 654 29.32 -1.75 -4.40
N GLY A 655 28.86 -2.98 -4.58
CA GLY A 655 29.20 -4.09 -3.68
C GLY A 655 28.55 -4.02 -2.29
N VAL A 656 27.48 -3.22 -2.13
CA VAL A 656 26.80 -3.00 -0.85
C VAL A 656 25.30 -3.25 -0.96
N GLY A 657 24.64 -3.54 0.16
CA GLY A 657 23.19 -3.46 0.24
C GLY A 657 22.71 -2.07 0.66
N LEU A 658 21.51 -1.67 0.27
CA LEU A 658 20.85 -0.43 0.62
C LEU A 658 19.44 -0.69 1.15
N LEU A 659 19.16 -0.16 2.33
CA LEU A 659 17.87 -0.28 3.01
C LEU A 659 17.38 1.09 3.46
N GLY A 660 16.06 1.27 3.44
CA GLY A 660 15.39 2.38 4.10
C GLY A 660 15.17 3.62 3.26
N SER A 661 14.46 4.57 3.87
CA SER A 661 14.25 5.91 3.34
C SER A 661 14.39 6.91 4.50
N PRO A 662 15.51 7.64 4.59
CA PRO A 662 16.62 7.65 3.64
C PRO A 662 17.48 6.38 3.66
N PRO A 663 18.24 6.11 2.58
CA PRO A 663 18.99 4.88 2.44
C PRO A 663 20.22 4.88 3.36
N PHE A 664 20.49 3.73 3.97
CA PHE A 664 21.74 3.41 4.64
C PHE A 664 22.28 2.08 4.11
N GLU A 665 23.58 1.87 4.30
CA GLU A 665 24.27 0.68 3.81
C GLU A 665 24.04 -0.51 4.75
N ILE A 666 23.79 -1.67 4.15
CA ILE A 666 23.70 -2.96 4.83
C ILE A 666 24.64 -3.94 4.10
N PRO A 667 25.02 -5.06 4.72
CA PRO A 667 25.80 -6.09 4.05
C PRO A 667 25.15 -6.53 2.73
N ARG A 668 25.95 -6.70 1.67
CA ARG A 668 25.47 -7.08 0.33
C ARG A 668 24.82 -8.46 0.31
N SER A 669 25.32 -9.38 1.12
CA SER A 669 24.80 -10.74 1.26
C SER A 669 25.10 -11.25 2.66
N VAL A 670 24.20 -12.06 3.23
CA VAL A 670 24.43 -12.76 4.51
C VAL A 670 24.61 -14.26 4.20
N ALA A 671 25.44 -14.97 4.98
CA ALA A 671 25.80 -16.37 4.75
C ALA A 671 24.60 -17.30 4.47
N ARG A 672 23.47 -17.10 5.15
CA ARG A 672 22.24 -17.89 4.97
C ARG A 672 21.53 -17.65 3.64
N ASP A 673 21.66 -16.48 3.02
CA ASP A 673 21.11 -16.20 1.68
C ASP A 673 21.95 -16.87 0.58
N GLY A 674 23.24 -17.11 0.85
CA GLY A 674 24.14 -17.91 0.03
C GLY A 674 23.87 -19.42 0.06
N THR A 675 22.96 -19.92 0.91
CA THR A 675 22.65 -21.36 1.05
C THR A 675 22.31 -22.01 -0.31
N PHE A 676 21.62 -21.28 -1.18
CA PHE A 676 21.26 -21.75 -2.52
C PHE A 676 22.23 -21.29 -3.62
N GLY A 677 23.34 -20.62 -3.29
CA GLY A 677 24.32 -20.10 -4.24
C GLY A 677 24.86 -21.16 -5.22
N HIS A 678 25.07 -22.39 -4.73
CA HIS A 678 25.48 -23.54 -5.54
C HIS A 678 24.45 -23.92 -6.63
N LEU A 679 23.19 -23.51 -6.50
CA LEU A 679 22.13 -23.75 -7.49
C LEU A 679 22.17 -22.78 -8.67
N HIS A 680 22.99 -21.74 -8.59
CA HIS A 680 23.09 -20.67 -9.57
C HIS A 680 24.29 -20.80 -10.52
N THR A 681 25.01 -21.93 -10.48
CA THR A 681 26.19 -22.19 -11.33
C THR A 681 26.18 -23.61 -11.93
N GLY A 682 26.90 -23.81 -13.04
CA GLY A 682 27.16 -25.15 -13.62
C GLY A 682 26.09 -25.76 -14.56
N LEU A 683 26.26 -27.05 -14.85
CA LEU A 683 25.37 -27.85 -15.73
C LEU A 683 23.98 -28.07 -15.10
N ASP A 684 23.91 -28.18 -13.78
CA ASP A 684 22.67 -28.35 -13.00
C ASP A 684 21.71 -27.17 -13.16
N LEU A 685 22.23 -25.94 -13.28
CA LEU A 685 21.43 -24.74 -13.53
C LEU A 685 20.67 -24.85 -14.86
N HIS A 686 21.31 -25.34 -15.92
CA HIS A 686 20.67 -25.46 -17.23
C HIS A 686 19.49 -26.43 -17.19
N GLN A 687 19.61 -27.55 -16.48
CA GLN A 687 18.54 -28.51 -16.30
C GLN A 687 17.38 -27.92 -15.46
N ARG A 688 17.70 -27.23 -14.37
CA ARG A 688 16.70 -26.55 -13.52
C ARG A 688 15.96 -25.46 -14.28
N LEU A 689 16.67 -24.65 -15.06
CA LEU A 689 16.07 -23.62 -15.93
C LEU A 689 15.18 -24.24 -17.00
N ARG A 690 15.56 -25.37 -17.61
CA ARG A 690 14.68 -26.09 -18.55
C ARG A 690 13.39 -26.55 -17.87
N GLY A 691 13.50 -27.09 -16.65
CA GLY A 691 12.36 -27.48 -15.83
C GLY A 691 11.45 -26.29 -15.50
N LYS A 692 12.02 -25.21 -14.97
CA LYS A 692 11.31 -23.98 -14.63
C LYS A 692 10.66 -23.34 -15.86
N ASN A 693 11.36 -23.23 -16.98
CA ASN A 693 10.82 -22.66 -18.21
C ASN A 693 9.66 -23.49 -18.77
N ARG A 694 9.74 -24.82 -18.72
CA ARG A 694 8.62 -25.69 -19.08
C ARG A 694 7.41 -25.47 -18.15
N TYR A 695 7.66 -25.28 -16.86
CA TYR A 695 6.60 -24.94 -15.90
C TYR A 695 5.98 -23.57 -16.18
N ASN A 696 6.81 -22.56 -16.44
CA ASN A 696 6.39 -21.21 -16.81
C ASN A 696 5.54 -21.20 -18.07
N LEU A 697 5.94 -21.96 -19.10
CA LEU A 697 5.15 -22.10 -20.33
C LEU A 697 3.79 -22.76 -20.06
N ARG A 698 3.75 -23.80 -19.22
CA ARG A 698 2.48 -24.41 -18.77
C ARG A 698 1.64 -23.42 -17.98
N THR A 699 2.23 -22.59 -17.14
CA THR A 699 1.54 -21.54 -16.39
C THR A 699 0.94 -20.50 -17.32
N ILE A 700 1.68 -20.02 -18.32
CA ILE A 700 1.15 -19.14 -19.37
C ILE A 700 -0.02 -19.81 -20.09
N GLY A 701 0.11 -21.07 -20.49
CA GLY A 701 -0.96 -21.84 -21.11
C GLY A 701 -2.20 -21.96 -20.22
N VAL A 702 -2.03 -22.21 -18.92
CA VAL A 702 -3.15 -22.27 -17.95
C VAL A 702 -3.83 -20.91 -17.81
N VAL A 703 -3.08 -19.82 -17.67
CA VAL A 703 -3.65 -18.46 -17.57
C VAL A 703 -4.45 -18.12 -18.83
N LEU A 704 -3.93 -18.43 -20.01
CA LEU A 704 -4.62 -18.22 -21.28
C LEU A 704 -5.86 -19.13 -21.43
N LEU A 705 -5.77 -20.40 -21.02
CA LEU A 705 -6.90 -21.34 -21.07
C LEU A 705 -8.03 -20.91 -20.13
N LEU A 706 -7.69 -20.47 -18.91
CA LEU A 706 -8.68 -19.95 -17.97
C LEU A 706 -9.27 -18.62 -18.46
N GLY A 707 -8.45 -17.73 -19.02
CA GLY A 707 -8.93 -16.51 -19.65
C GLY A 707 -9.87 -16.77 -20.83
N TRP A 708 -9.54 -17.75 -21.67
CA TRP A 708 -10.40 -18.21 -22.76
C TRP A 708 -11.70 -18.76 -22.23
N GLY A 709 -11.65 -19.72 -21.29
CA GLY A 709 -12.83 -20.31 -20.68
C GLY A 709 -13.74 -19.28 -20.01
N ALA A 710 -13.18 -18.28 -19.33
CA ALA A 710 -13.93 -17.15 -18.77
C ALA A 710 -14.62 -16.32 -19.86
N THR A 711 -13.93 -16.04 -20.96
CA THR A 711 -14.47 -15.26 -22.09
C THR A 711 -15.55 -16.03 -22.82
N SER A 712 -15.35 -17.33 -23.09
CA SER A 712 -16.35 -18.21 -23.71
C SER A 712 -17.60 -18.34 -22.84
N ALA A 713 -17.42 -18.59 -21.53
CA ALA A 713 -18.54 -18.70 -20.60
C ALA A 713 -19.30 -17.39 -20.45
N MET A 714 -18.60 -16.24 -20.44
CA MET A 714 -19.25 -14.93 -20.44
C MET A 714 -20.07 -14.69 -21.72
N MET A 715 -19.51 -15.06 -22.88
CA MET A 715 -20.20 -14.94 -24.16
C MET A 715 -21.45 -15.82 -24.21
N LEU A 716 -21.35 -17.08 -23.78
CA LEU A 716 -22.49 -17.99 -23.65
C LEU A 716 -23.55 -17.46 -22.68
N LEU A 717 -23.13 -16.96 -21.52
CA LEU A 717 -24.05 -16.36 -20.53
C LEU A 717 -24.78 -15.15 -21.09
N THR A 718 -24.07 -14.30 -21.84
CA THR A 718 -24.66 -13.14 -22.50
C THR A 718 -25.69 -13.54 -23.55
N LEU A 719 -25.36 -14.52 -24.40
CA LEU A 719 -26.25 -15.05 -25.43
C LEU A 719 -27.49 -15.72 -24.83
N ALA A 720 -27.30 -16.54 -23.79
CA ALA A 720 -28.40 -17.24 -23.11
C ALA A 720 -29.36 -16.28 -22.40
N LEU A 721 -28.86 -15.14 -21.91
CA LEU A 721 -29.69 -14.12 -21.26
C LEU A 721 -30.28 -13.11 -22.24
N ALA A 722 -29.82 -13.06 -23.50
CA ALA A 722 -30.26 -12.06 -24.46
C ALA A 722 -31.79 -12.07 -24.60
N ASP A 723 -32.39 -13.20 -24.98
CA ASP A 723 -33.84 -13.32 -25.20
C ASP A 723 -34.67 -13.07 -23.93
N VAL A 724 -34.15 -13.45 -22.76
CA VAL A 724 -34.82 -13.25 -21.46
C VAL A 724 -34.83 -11.79 -21.03
N LEU A 725 -33.76 -11.06 -21.35
CA LEU A 725 -33.60 -9.67 -20.96
C LEU A 725 -34.17 -8.69 -22.00
N VAL A 726 -34.39 -9.08 -23.25
CA VAL A 726 -34.99 -8.25 -24.32
C VAL A 726 -36.26 -7.51 -23.86
N PRO A 727 -37.22 -8.12 -23.12
CA PRO A 727 -38.42 -7.42 -22.64
C PRO A 727 -38.14 -6.23 -21.71
N LEU A 728 -36.96 -6.17 -21.07
CA LEU A 728 -36.55 -5.05 -20.22
C LEU A 728 -36.07 -3.83 -21.02
N GLY A 729 -36.02 -3.92 -22.35
CA GLY A 729 -35.58 -2.85 -23.22
C GLY A 729 -34.15 -2.39 -22.89
N PRO A 730 -33.87 -1.07 -22.88
CA PRO A 730 -32.53 -0.54 -22.57
C PRO A 730 -31.95 -1.02 -21.22
N ALA A 731 -32.80 -1.24 -20.21
CA ALA A 731 -32.36 -1.66 -18.87
C ALA A 731 -31.70 -3.06 -18.88
N ALA A 732 -31.94 -3.87 -19.91
CA ALA A 732 -31.28 -5.16 -20.13
C ALA A 732 -29.75 -5.06 -20.06
N VAL A 733 -29.17 -4.00 -20.65
CA VAL A 733 -27.72 -3.78 -20.64
C VAL A 733 -27.20 -3.58 -19.21
N GLY A 734 -27.95 -2.89 -18.37
CA GLY A 734 -27.58 -2.67 -16.97
C GLY A 734 -27.61 -3.95 -16.14
N VAL A 735 -28.64 -4.79 -16.34
CA VAL A 735 -28.72 -6.12 -15.73
C VAL A 735 -27.57 -7.00 -16.21
N LEU A 736 -27.28 -6.98 -17.52
CA LEU A 736 -26.16 -7.73 -18.10
C LEU A 736 -24.82 -7.29 -17.50
N LEU A 737 -24.57 -5.98 -17.35
CA LEU A 737 -23.34 -5.48 -16.69
C LEU A 737 -23.19 -6.01 -15.26
N LEU A 738 -24.27 -6.08 -14.49
CA LEU A 738 -24.26 -6.67 -13.14
C LEU A 738 -23.97 -8.16 -13.18
N VAL A 739 -24.62 -8.90 -14.08
CA VAL A 739 -24.41 -10.34 -14.26
C VAL A 739 -22.96 -10.62 -14.68
N THR A 740 -22.43 -9.87 -15.64
CA THR A 740 -21.02 -9.95 -16.08
C THR A 740 -20.09 -9.70 -14.90
N LEU A 741 -20.32 -8.66 -14.11
CA LEU A 741 -19.49 -8.36 -12.94
C LEU A 741 -19.53 -9.51 -11.92
N LEU A 742 -20.72 -10.00 -11.57
CA LEU A 742 -20.92 -11.11 -10.63
C LEU A 742 -20.28 -12.40 -11.14
N PHE A 743 -20.40 -12.70 -12.43
CA PHE A 743 -19.72 -13.83 -13.05
C PHE A 743 -18.21 -13.68 -12.93
N THR A 744 -17.64 -12.53 -13.32
CA THR A 744 -16.18 -12.31 -13.25
C THR A 744 -15.67 -12.45 -11.81
N MET A 745 -16.38 -11.88 -10.83
CA MET A 745 -16.04 -12.01 -9.42
C MET A 745 -16.09 -13.47 -8.96
N THR A 746 -17.16 -14.18 -9.27
CA THR A 746 -17.38 -15.57 -8.88
C THR A 746 -16.36 -16.49 -9.54
N TYR A 747 -16.19 -16.39 -10.86
CA TYR A 747 -15.26 -17.19 -11.64
C TYR A 747 -13.84 -17.08 -11.10
N THR A 748 -13.32 -15.85 -10.97
CA THR A 748 -11.95 -15.62 -10.50
C THR A 748 -11.75 -16.02 -9.04
N THR A 749 -12.75 -15.83 -8.17
CA THR A 749 -12.73 -16.34 -6.78
C THR A 749 -12.61 -17.86 -6.77
N VAL A 750 -13.44 -18.55 -7.55
CA VAL A 750 -13.43 -20.02 -7.63
C VAL A 750 -12.06 -20.50 -8.12
N ILE A 751 -11.49 -19.89 -9.17
CA ILE A 751 -10.16 -20.25 -9.66
C ILE A 751 -9.09 -20.11 -8.57
N GLU A 752 -9.04 -18.96 -7.88
CA GLU A 752 -8.07 -18.74 -6.80
C GLU A 752 -8.23 -19.76 -5.66
N ARG A 753 -9.49 -20.10 -5.33
CA ARG A 753 -9.79 -21.09 -4.29
C ARG A 753 -9.46 -22.50 -4.70
N LEU A 754 -9.73 -22.90 -5.94
CA LEU A 754 -9.36 -24.22 -6.44
C LEU A 754 -7.84 -24.43 -6.38
N MET A 755 -7.05 -23.38 -6.63
CA MET A 755 -5.59 -23.44 -6.49
C MET A 755 -5.15 -23.73 -5.05
N THR A 756 -5.76 -23.07 -4.07
CA THR A 756 -5.36 -23.16 -2.66
C THR A 756 -6.07 -24.28 -1.88
N TRP A 757 -7.17 -24.84 -2.41
CA TRP A 757 -8.00 -25.85 -1.73
C TRP A 757 -7.23 -27.13 -1.39
N ARG A 758 -6.50 -27.69 -2.37
CA ARG A 758 -5.69 -28.91 -2.17
C ARG A 758 -4.27 -28.63 -1.70
N ARG A 759 -3.82 -27.37 -1.78
CA ARG A 759 -2.47 -26.93 -1.44
C ARG A 759 -2.54 -25.60 -0.71
N PRO A 760 -2.87 -25.59 0.59
CA PRO A 760 -2.92 -24.34 1.35
C PRO A 760 -1.54 -23.68 1.40
N LEU A 761 -1.52 -22.35 1.39
CA LEU A 761 -0.28 -21.60 1.57
C LEU A 761 0.27 -21.87 2.98
N ARG A 762 1.57 -22.11 3.07
CA ARG A 762 2.29 -22.33 4.33
C ARG A 762 3.55 -21.48 4.34
N SER A 763 4.02 -21.15 5.53
CA SER A 763 5.34 -20.55 5.70
C SER A 763 6.40 -21.47 5.11
N ARG A 764 7.24 -20.92 4.24
CA ARG A 764 8.24 -21.68 3.48
C ARG A 764 9.50 -20.88 3.30
N PHE A 765 10.63 -21.60 3.32
CA PHE A 765 11.93 -21.13 2.87
C PHE A 765 12.43 -22.14 1.83
N CYS A 766 12.55 -21.72 0.57
CA CYS A 766 13.00 -22.60 -0.51
C CYS A 766 13.69 -21.80 -1.62
N SER A 767 14.41 -22.48 -2.51
CA SER A 767 14.99 -21.84 -3.71
C SER A 767 13.90 -21.48 -4.73
N VAL A 768 14.16 -20.50 -5.58
CA VAL A 768 13.35 -20.21 -6.78
C VAL A 768 13.30 -21.36 -7.80
N TYR A 769 14.15 -22.38 -7.64
CA TYR A 769 14.15 -23.60 -8.43
C TYR A 769 13.35 -24.75 -7.80
N ASP A 770 12.75 -24.54 -6.62
CA ASP A 770 11.88 -25.52 -5.99
C ASP A 770 10.51 -25.58 -6.72
N PRO A 771 9.98 -26.78 -7.05
CA PRO A 771 8.66 -26.93 -7.65
C PRO A 771 7.50 -26.29 -6.86
N TYR A 772 7.62 -26.16 -5.53
CA TYR A 772 6.68 -25.41 -4.72
C TYR A 772 6.64 -23.94 -5.13
N PHE A 773 7.80 -23.31 -5.30
CA PHE A 773 7.88 -21.91 -5.70
C PHE A 773 7.28 -21.69 -7.09
N TRP A 774 7.50 -22.59 -8.04
CA TRP A 774 6.89 -22.47 -9.38
C TRP A 774 5.35 -22.50 -9.31
N TRP A 775 4.80 -23.34 -8.43
CA TRP A 775 3.36 -23.33 -8.16
C TRP A 775 2.90 -22.03 -7.49
N HIS A 776 3.71 -21.47 -6.59
CA HIS A 776 3.41 -20.20 -5.93
C HIS A 776 3.42 -19.01 -6.91
N GLU A 777 4.39 -18.95 -7.84
CA GLU A 777 4.41 -17.98 -8.95
C GLU A 777 3.16 -18.12 -9.85
N ARG A 778 2.71 -19.35 -10.12
CA ARG A 778 1.44 -19.56 -10.83
C ARG A 778 0.25 -19.03 -10.04
N TYR A 779 0.22 -19.26 -8.73
CA TYR A 779 -0.82 -18.73 -7.87
C TYR A 779 -0.88 -17.20 -7.98
N TRP A 780 0.26 -16.49 -7.88
CA TRP A 780 0.31 -15.03 -8.03
C TRP A 780 -0.29 -14.51 -9.34
N LYS A 781 -0.12 -15.25 -10.46
CA LYS A 781 -0.73 -14.90 -11.75
C LYS A 781 -2.26 -15.06 -11.80
N LEU A 782 -2.83 -15.82 -10.86
CA LEU A 782 -4.27 -16.12 -10.79
C LEU A 782 -4.97 -15.41 -9.63
N VAL A 783 -4.24 -14.60 -8.85
CA VAL A 783 -4.78 -13.77 -7.77
C VAL A 783 -5.79 -12.75 -8.31
N VAL A 784 -6.94 -12.68 -7.67
CA VAL A 784 -8.02 -11.71 -7.92
C VAL A 784 -7.52 -10.26 -7.79
N LEU A 785 -7.92 -9.39 -8.71
CA LEU A 785 -7.57 -7.95 -8.72
C LEU A 785 -8.77 -6.98 -8.57
N TRP A 786 -10.01 -7.49 -8.57
CA TRP A 786 -11.23 -6.66 -8.51
C TRP A 786 -11.63 -6.22 -7.10
N ASP A 787 -11.03 -6.79 -6.05
CA ASP A 787 -11.32 -6.49 -4.63
C ASP A 787 -11.12 -5.00 -4.29
N LYS A 788 -10.22 -4.31 -4.99
CA LYS A 788 -10.01 -2.85 -4.87
C LYS A 788 -11.24 -2.02 -5.23
N MET A 789 -12.13 -2.54 -6.08
CA MET A 789 -13.38 -1.85 -6.43
C MET A 789 -14.36 -1.79 -5.24
N LEU A 790 -14.18 -2.67 -4.25
CA LEU A 790 -15.01 -2.73 -3.04
C LEU A 790 -14.43 -1.90 -1.88
N ALA A 791 -13.34 -1.16 -2.10
CA ALA A 791 -12.68 -0.34 -1.09
C ALA A 791 -13.68 0.61 -0.37
N GLY A 792 -13.62 0.63 0.96
CA GLY A 792 -14.53 1.41 1.79
C GLY A 792 -15.95 0.83 1.89
N THR A 793 -16.16 -0.45 1.58
CA THR A 793 -17.47 -1.10 1.74
C THR A 793 -17.37 -2.35 2.62
N PRO A 794 -18.45 -2.75 3.32
CA PRO A 794 -18.50 -4.03 4.02
C PRO A 794 -18.24 -5.24 3.11
N PHE A 795 -18.58 -5.13 1.83
CA PHE A 795 -18.43 -6.21 0.85
C PHE A 795 -16.97 -6.56 0.59
N LYS A 796 -16.03 -5.63 0.79
CA LYS A 796 -14.61 -5.97 0.71
C LYS A 796 -14.22 -7.01 1.74
N ASN A 797 -14.73 -6.92 2.97
CA ASN A 797 -14.46 -7.93 4.00
C ASN A 797 -15.10 -9.28 3.66
N ILE A 798 -16.29 -9.27 3.05
CA ILE A 798 -16.93 -10.50 2.55
C ILE A 798 -16.05 -11.13 1.48
N ALA A 799 -15.61 -10.35 0.49
CA ALA A 799 -14.70 -10.80 -0.56
C ALA A 799 -13.38 -11.33 0.02
N SER A 800 -12.75 -10.63 0.96
CA SER A 800 -11.50 -11.08 1.61
C SER A 800 -11.68 -12.42 2.35
N ARG A 801 -12.80 -12.62 3.06
CA ARG A 801 -13.11 -13.94 3.68
C ARG A 801 -13.35 -15.01 2.62
N LEU A 802 -14.10 -14.67 1.56
CA LEU A 802 -14.32 -15.55 0.41
C LEU A 802 -13.03 -15.88 -0.32
N LEU A 803 -11.96 -15.10 -0.20
CA LEU A 803 -10.63 -15.32 -0.78
C LEU A 803 -9.59 -15.90 0.21
N GLY A 804 -9.93 -15.96 1.50
CA GLY A 804 -9.24 -16.82 2.49
C GLY A 804 -8.56 -16.08 3.61
N VAL A 805 -8.67 -14.77 3.61
CA VAL A 805 -8.20 -13.93 4.70
C VAL A 805 -9.06 -14.20 5.93
N ARG A 806 -8.41 -14.36 7.09
CA ARG A 806 -9.11 -14.42 8.38
C ARG A 806 -9.41 -12.99 8.82
N VAL A 807 -10.58 -12.48 8.48
CA VAL A 807 -10.99 -11.08 8.74
C VAL A 807 -12.05 -11.00 9.84
N GLY A 808 -11.76 -10.22 10.87
CA GLY A 808 -12.67 -9.88 11.97
C GLY A 808 -13.87 -9.04 11.56
N ARG A 809 -14.66 -8.62 12.54
CA ARG A 809 -15.89 -7.84 12.38
C ARG A 809 -15.58 -6.36 12.16
N ARG A 810 -16.40 -5.69 11.34
CA ARG A 810 -16.38 -4.23 11.11
C ARG A 810 -15.01 -3.63 10.70
N VAL A 811 -14.11 -4.44 10.14
CA VAL A 811 -12.85 -3.96 9.58
C VAL A 811 -13.13 -2.90 8.52
N PHE A 812 -12.42 -1.78 8.59
CA PHE A 812 -12.44 -0.77 7.55
C PHE A 812 -11.26 -1.02 6.60
N ASP A 813 -11.53 -1.35 5.35
CA ASP A 813 -10.49 -1.57 4.34
C ASP A 813 -10.69 -0.64 3.15
N ASP A 814 -9.80 0.33 2.99
CA ASP A 814 -9.80 1.33 1.92
C ASP A 814 -8.88 0.99 0.74
N GLY A 815 -8.76 -0.29 0.42
CA GLY A 815 -7.98 -0.74 -0.73
C GLY A 815 -6.63 -1.36 -0.37
N CYS A 816 -6.48 -1.88 0.84
CA CYS A 816 -5.31 -2.65 1.26
C CYS A 816 -5.00 -3.77 0.27
N ALA A 817 -3.74 -3.91 -0.12
CA ALA A 817 -3.27 -4.94 -1.04
C ALA A 817 -2.75 -6.15 -0.27
N MET A 818 -3.25 -7.35 -0.62
CA MET A 818 -2.88 -8.62 0.02
C MET A 818 -2.64 -9.68 -1.07
N THR A 819 -1.45 -10.28 -1.09
CA THR A 819 -1.09 -11.29 -2.10
C THR A 819 -1.35 -12.72 -1.58
N GLU A 820 -0.75 -13.11 -0.45
CA GLU A 820 -0.94 -14.43 0.17
C GLU A 820 -2.11 -14.43 1.16
N ARG A 821 -3.33 -14.31 0.64
CA ARG A 821 -4.53 -14.06 1.43
C ARG A 821 -4.75 -15.02 2.61
N THR A 822 -4.48 -16.32 2.45
CA THR A 822 -4.68 -17.31 3.54
C THR A 822 -3.65 -17.22 4.67
N LEU A 823 -2.54 -16.50 4.45
CA LEU A 823 -1.51 -16.25 5.47
C LEU A 823 -1.79 -14.99 6.30
N VAL A 824 -2.84 -14.23 5.96
CA VAL A 824 -3.19 -12.97 6.61
C VAL A 824 -4.31 -13.18 7.62
N THR A 825 -4.12 -12.63 8.83
CA THR A 825 -5.13 -12.54 9.89
C THR A 825 -5.33 -11.09 10.29
N ILE A 826 -6.58 -10.64 10.35
CA ILE A 826 -6.99 -9.27 10.65
C ILE A 826 -8.07 -9.31 11.73
N GLY A 827 -7.84 -8.63 12.84
CA GLY A 827 -8.74 -8.57 13.99
C GLY A 827 -9.98 -7.70 13.78
N ASP A 828 -10.80 -7.62 14.80
CA ASP A 828 -12.03 -6.82 14.79
C ASP A 828 -11.71 -5.32 14.78
N ASP A 829 -12.53 -4.52 14.11
CA ASP A 829 -12.45 -3.05 14.06
C ASP A 829 -11.08 -2.50 13.60
N ALA A 830 -10.25 -3.31 12.94
CA ALA A 830 -8.99 -2.87 12.34
C ALA A 830 -9.23 -1.90 11.17
N VAL A 831 -8.29 -0.97 10.96
CA VAL A 831 -8.35 0.07 9.92
C VAL A 831 -7.18 -0.07 8.97
N LEU A 832 -7.47 -0.30 7.68
CA LEU A 832 -6.48 -0.46 6.62
C LEU A 832 -6.65 0.68 5.61
N ASN A 833 -5.76 1.65 5.65
CA ASN A 833 -5.86 2.86 4.83
C ASN A 833 -5.54 2.64 3.36
N ALA A 834 -5.88 3.63 2.54
CA ALA A 834 -5.54 3.67 1.13
C ALA A 834 -4.02 3.53 0.92
N GLY A 835 -3.64 2.65 0.00
CA GLY A 835 -2.25 2.40 -0.34
C GLY A 835 -1.50 1.47 0.63
N SER A 836 -2.12 1.05 1.75
CA SER A 836 -1.50 0.08 2.66
C SER A 836 -1.31 -1.30 2.01
N ILE A 837 -0.27 -2.02 2.42
CA ILE A 837 0.10 -3.34 1.88
C ILE A 837 0.41 -4.32 3.00
N ILE A 838 -0.08 -5.55 2.84
CA ILE A 838 0.30 -6.72 3.63
C ILE A 838 0.91 -7.75 2.67
N GLN A 839 2.23 -7.97 2.78
CA GLN A 839 2.96 -8.89 1.92
C GLN A 839 3.61 -10.01 2.75
N CYS A 840 3.15 -11.25 2.59
CA CYS A 840 3.58 -12.38 3.41
C CYS A 840 4.77 -13.13 2.82
N HIS A 841 5.49 -12.53 1.86
CA HIS A 841 6.68 -13.13 1.26
C HIS A 841 7.79 -12.12 1.01
N SER A 842 8.99 -12.64 0.78
CA SER A 842 10.11 -11.97 0.15
C SER A 842 10.83 -12.94 -0.77
N GLN A 843 11.42 -12.40 -1.83
CA GLN A 843 12.34 -13.11 -2.69
C GLN A 843 13.66 -12.34 -2.63
N GLU A 844 14.74 -12.98 -2.22
CA GLU A 844 16.07 -12.35 -2.02
C GLU A 844 17.11 -13.29 -2.64
N ASP A 845 17.87 -12.83 -3.64
CA ASP A 845 19.00 -13.56 -4.26
C ASP A 845 18.73 -15.05 -4.59
N GLY A 846 17.53 -15.36 -5.13
CA GLY A 846 17.17 -16.73 -5.52
C GLY A 846 16.61 -17.61 -4.40
N ALA A 847 16.43 -17.05 -3.19
CA ALA A 847 15.68 -17.64 -2.10
C ALA A 847 14.29 -17.02 -1.99
N PHE A 848 13.28 -17.84 -1.77
CA PHE A 848 11.91 -17.47 -1.46
C PHE A 848 11.62 -17.73 0.01
N LYS A 849 11.12 -16.72 0.71
CA LYS A 849 10.74 -16.75 2.13
C LYS A 849 9.29 -16.31 2.26
N SER A 850 8.50 -17.01 3.06
CA SER A 850 7.12 -16.60 3.37
C SER A 850 6.74 -16.95 4.79
N ALA A 851 5.94 -16.07 5.42
CA ALA A 851 5.41 -16.25 6.76
C ALA A 851 4.10 -15.49 6.95
N GLY A 852 3.25 -15.96 7.86
CA GLY A 852 1.97 -15.32 8.16
C GLY A 852 2.13 -13.92 8.75
N ILE A 853 1.11 -13.09 8.55
CA ILE A 853 1.03 -11.76 9.15
C ILE A 853 -0.26 -11.67 9.98
N THR A 854 -0.14 -11.10 11.17
CA THR A 854 -1.29 -10.85 12.05
C THR A 854 -1.41 -9.36 12.32
N VAL A 855 -2.59 -8.79 12.03
CA VAL A 855 -2.98 -7.44 12.41
C VAL A 855 -4.08 -7.59 13.44
N ALA A 856 -3.82 -7.30 14.71
CA ALA A 856 -4.75 -7.55 15.79
C ALA A 856 -5.93 -6.54 15.82
N SER A 857 -6.85 -6.74 16.76
CA SER A 857 -8.08 -5.94 16.85
C SER A 857 -7.79 -4.47 17.14
N GLY A 858 -8.51 -3.58 16.47
CA GLY A 858 -8.36 -2.12 16.58
C GLY A 858 -7.06 -1.56 16.04
N ALA A 859 -6.17 -2.38 15.46
CA ALA A 859 -4.93 -1.90 14.87
C ALA A 859 -5.18 -1.05 13.62
N CYS A 860 -4.31 -0.08 13.38
CA CYS A 860 -4.41 0.86 12.25
C CYS A 860 -3.15 0.82 11.38
N LEU A 861 -3.32 0.48 10.10
CA LEU A 861 -2.31 0.66 9.08
C LEU A 861 -2.59 1.98 8.35
N ASP A 862 -1.74 2.98 8.53
CA ASP A 862 -1.91 4.31 7.93
C ASP A 862 -1.63 4.30 6.42
N VAL A 863 -1.90 5.44 5.79
CA VAL A 863 -1.81 5.68 4.34
C VAL A 863 -0.44 5.25 3.83
N GLY A 864 -0.40 4.34 2.86
CA GLY A 864 0.84 3.87 2.23
C GLY A 864 1.73 2.94 3.06
N SER A 865 1.34 2.57 4.29
CA SER A 865 2.14 1.70 5.16
C SER A 865 2.32 0.29 4.57
N PHE A 866 3.44 -0.36 4.87
CA PHE A 866 3.81 -1.66 4.33
C PHE A 866 4.20 -2.61 5.45
N VAL A 867 3.49 -3.72 5.58
CA VAL A 867 3.75 -4.78 6.55
C VAL A 867 4.33 -6.00 5.86
N HIS A 868 5.55 -6.40 6.27
CA HIS A 868 6.30 -7.49 5.67
C HIS A 868 6.08 -8.84 6.40
N TYR A 869 6.55 -9.93 5.80
CA TYR A 869 6.24 -11.30 6.23
C TYR A 869 6.68 -11.60 7.66
N GLY A 870 5.88 -12.38 8.38
CA GLY A 870 6.18 -12.81 9.74
C GLY A 870 5.90 -11.74 10.81
N ALA A 871 5.44 -10.56 10.43
CA ALA A 871 5.16 -9.48 11.38
C ALA A 871 3.83 -9.67 12.13
N VAL A 872 3.78 -9.15 13.36
CA VAL A 872 2.60 -9.11 14.24
C VAL A 872 2.37 -7.67 14.68
N VAL A 873 1.23 -7.10 14.31
CA VAL A 873 0.79 -5.77 14.75
C VAL A 873 -0.18 -5.96 15.93
N GLY A 874 0.22 -5.52 17.12
CA GLY A 874 -0.53 -5.67 18.36
C GLY A 874 -1.87 -4.93 18.40
N GLU A 875 -2.69 -5.24 19.41
CA GLU A 875 -4.02 -4.65 19.54
C GLU A 875 -3.95 -3.14 19.68
N ARG A 876 -4.78 -2.40 18.93
CA ARG A 876 -4.78 -0.92 18.91
C ARG A 876 -3.43 -0.29 18.55
N ALA A 877 -2.47 -1.07 18.05
CA ALA A 877 -1.20 -0.53 17.55
C ALA A 877 -1.41 0.17 16.21
N ARG A 878 -0.56 1.15 15.91
CA ARG A 878 -0.65 1.95 14.68
C ARG A 878 0.68 1.97 13.95
N ILE A 879 0.64 1.62 12.67
CA ILE A 879 1.78 1.73 11.74
C ILE A 879 1.58 3.01 10.93
N GLY A 880 2.49 3.97 11.08
CA GLY A 880 2.42 5.32 10.56
C GLY A 880 2.48 5.44 9.04
N CYS A 881 2.26 6.67 8.56
CA CYS A 881 2.22 7.01 7.14
C CYS A 881 3.47 6.51 6.41
N ASP A 882 3.28 5.80 5.29
CA ASP A 882 4.33 5.24 4.44
C ASP A 882 5.37 4.34 5.15
N ALA A 883 5.16 4.00 6.42
CA ALA A 883 6.13 3.25 7.22
C ALA A 883 6.31 1.82 6.69
N PHE A 884 7.51 1.25 6.89
CA PHE A 884 7.86 -0.10 6.46
C PHE A 884 8.19 -0.97 7.67
N LEU A 885 7.22 -1.79 8.09
CA LEU A 885 7.41 -2.75 9.16
C LEU A 885 8.16 -3.97 8.63
N MET A 886 9.32 -4.24 9.22
CA MET A 886 10.26 -5.24 8.74
C MET A 886 9.76 -6.67 9.02
N LYS A 887 10.39 -7.61 8.32
CA LYS A 887 10.09 -9.03 8.44
C LYS A 887 10.27 -9.50 9.88
N GLY A 888 9.28 -10.22 10.42
CA GLY A 888 9.35 -10.81 11.76
C GLY A 888 9.16 -9.84 12.94
N GLU A 889 8.86 -8.56 12.71
CA GLU A 889 8.68 -7.59 13.80
C GLU A 889 7.37 -7.80 14.56
N GLU A 890 7.44 -7.70 15.89
CA GLU A 890 6.29 -7.69 16.78
C GLU A 890 6.11 -6.28 17.35
N VAL A 891 4.99 -5.64 17.00
CA VAL A 891 4.62 -4.31 17.49
C VAL A 891 3.74 -4.46 18.73
N PRO A 892 4.13 -3.88 19.88
CA PRO A 892 3.36 -3.99 21.11
C PRO A 892 1.94 -3.40 20.99
N PRO A 893 0.96 -3.87 21.77
CA PRO A 893 -0.37 -3.28 21.83
C PRO A 893 -0.32 -1.77 22.16
N GLY A 894 -1.13 -0.97 21.47
CA GLY A 894 -1.23 0.48 21.66
C GLY A 894 -0.03 1.30 21.16
N ALA A 895 1.05 0.67 20.72
CA ALA A 895 2.25 1.35 20.25
C ALA A 895 2.02 2.03 18.88
N PHE A 896 2.73 3.14 18.66
CA PHE A 896 2.82 3.80 17.37
C PHE A 896 4.22 3.59 16.79
N TRP A 897 4.29 3.13 15.54
CA TRP A 897 5.54 2.89 14.84
C TRP A 897 5.58 3.65 13.52
N GLU A 898 6.67 4.36 13.24
CA GLU A 898 6.84 5.11 12.00
C GLU A 898 8.23 4.93 11.39
N GLY A 899 8.35 5.29 10.11
CA GLY A 899 9.62 5.32 9.40
C GLY A 899 9.87 4.13 8.48
N ASN A 900 10.99 4.17 7.76
CA ASN A 900 11.43 3.11 6.86
C ASN A 900 12.92 2.82 7.06
N PRO A 901 13.30 1.78 7.82
CA PRO A 901 12.45 0.85 8.57
C PRO A 901 11.62 1.50 9.69
N ALA A 902 10.49 0.90 10.04
CA ALA A 902 9.60 1.39 11.09
C ALA A 902 10.23 1.18 12.48
N ARG A 903 10.06 2.16 13.38
CA ARG A 903 10.49 2.11 14.78
C ARG A 903 9.43 2.71 15.69
N ALA A 904 9.48 2.39 16.98
CA ALA A 904 8.62 3.02 17.98
C ALA A 904 8.77 4.56 17.94
N ALA A 905 7.65 5.26 17.97
CA ALA A 905 7.57 6.71 17.94
C ALA A 905 6.42 7.20 18.83
N ARG A 906 6.43 8.50 19.13
CA ARG A 906 5.35 9.14 19.89
C ARG A 906 4.12 9.31 19.00
N HIS A 907 2.93 9.19 19.57
CA HIS A 907 1.70 9.52 18.85
C HIS A 907 1.77 10.98 18.38
N PRO A 908 1.43 11.28 17.11
CA PRO A 908 1.36 12.67 16.67
C PRO A 908 0.33 13.40 17.53
N ALA A 909 0.73 14.54 18.12
CA ALA A 909 -0.17 15.36 18.93
C ALA A 909 -1.41 15.73 18.10
N PRO A 910 -2.63 15.68 18.69
CA PRO A 910 -3.80 16.17 18.00
C PRO A 910 -3.59 17.64 17.62
N PRO A 911 -3.93 18.06 16.40
CA PRO A 911 -3.74 19.45 15.99
C PRO A 911 -4.53 20.37 16.92
N VAL A 912 -3.86 21.39 17.46
CA VAL A 912 -4.52 22.46 18.22
C VAL A 912 -5.55 23.13 17.29
N PRO A 913 -6.83 23.21 17.66
CA PRO A 913 -7.82 23.89 16.83
C PRO A 913 -7.36 25.32 16.59
N ALA A 914 -7.25 25.71 15.32
CA ALA A 914 -6.84 27.05 14.93
C ALA A 914 -7.73 28.08 15.65
N ALA A 915 -7.12 29.01 16.39
CA ALA A 915 -7.83 30.09 17.03
C ALA A 915 -8.70 30.81 16.00
N ALA A 916 -9.98 31.02 16.33
CA ALA A 916 -10.91 31.74 15.47
C ALA A 916 -10.28 33.08 15.07
N PRO A 917 -10.37 33.50 13.79
CA PRO A 917 -9.81 34.77 13.36
C PRO A 917 -10.43 35.89 14.21
N THR A 918 -9.59 36.57 14.98
CA THR A 918 -9.98 37.76 15.74
C THR A 918 -10.60 38.77 14.79
N ALA A 919 -11.84 39.16 15.06
CA ALA A 919 -12.56 40.16 14.29
C ALA A 919 -11.71 41.44 14.17
N PRO A 920 -11.67 42.08 12.98
CA PRO A 920 -10.91 43.31 12.82
C PRO A 920 -11.47 44.40 13.74
N ALA A 921 -10.57 45.04 14.48
CA ALA A 921 -10.90 46.15 15.38
C ALA A 921 -11.61 47.27 14.60
N THR A 922 -12.75 47.70 15.13
CA THR A 922 -13.51 48.85 14.66
C THR A 922 -12.63 50.12 14.73
N PRO A 923 -12.53 50.93 13.66
CA PRO A 923 -11.81 52.19 13.73
C PRO A 923 -12.60 53.19 14.56
N ILE A 924 -11.95 53.76 15.57
CA ILE A 924 -12.46 54.90 16.34
C ILE A 924 -12.40 56.13 15.40
N GLY A 925 -13.57 56.54 14.91
CA GLY A 925 -13.75 57.77 14.14
C GLY A 925 -13.98 58.95 15.06
N VAL A 926 -13.01 59.87 15.08
CA VAL A 926 -13.04 61.17 15.75
C VAL A 926 -14.12 62.07 15.16
N THR A 927 -14.99 62.61 16.01
CA THR A 927 -15.93 63.67 15.68
C THR A 927 -15.21 65.02 15.57
N ALA A 928 -15.39 65.73 14.46
CA ALA A 928 -15.13 67.17 14.39
C ALA A 928 -16.19 67.86 13.51
N ARG A 929 -17.08 68.59 14.21
CA ARG A 929 -18.12 69.54 13.77
C ARG A 929 -19.36 69.00 13.07
#